data_AF-A0A8I5NHW4-F1
#
_entry.id   AF-A0A8I5NHW4-F1
#
_cell.length_a   1.000
_cell.length_b   1.000
_cell.length_c   1.000
_cell.angle_alpha   90.00
_cell.angle_beta   90.00
_cell.angle_gamma   90.00
#
_symmetry.space_group_name_H-M   'P 1'
#
loop_
_entity.id
_entity.type
_entity.pdbx_description
1 polymer ?
#
loop_
_entity_poly.entity_id
_entity_poly.type
_entity_poly.pdbx_seq_one_letter_code
_entity_poly.pdbx_strand_id
1 'polypeptide(L)'
;MDRHIPVHALPEEIQKMLPEEKVCKYCGVSYLILHEFKAMEEKVKAMEKEMKFYQGSVDREKRLQEKLHSLNQELEQYKIDSKSKTERIYNVGMQLKNQQNEFQKVEKQLSHLQDELKIKYRQSYIFSQRLSEYKYFWNKTLSLLTFTKRELTSIKNEVYDNYQNWTSLKGEIFLQIKSISETALTEIDILNKSLIVSQRNKVCLEKEMKNLKLLSDAAILRSQQIQTSRQQEVNLQTRCYDLEKEVLDLQCLVEALGVKLQKAVTEMDNYKEMLMNKSNEADDCQRELRKLKFESVISESQHTMLLKEKEDSLMTCQQIYRALQEELTAKEKQEEDIKRRINLAENELEITKTLLNQTREEVLTLKNERELMLISHQKSIEQLQETLRQKLLSDDNWKEKIEAELAKERAQHLVEFEEQALLFKEETKLQLDIEKEKHQDIIQKYKKEQEELQMKISDLITGATRDLRQEVTALREKLYESHIRYTEESESKEKEIENLKNLVAEFESRLKKEIDSNDSVSEDLRKEMKQKSDELKRVMLAQTQLIEQFNKSQEENTFLQETVRRECEERFELTEALSQAREQLLELRKLRGSLPFSPCSLSKGSLTSPAAAVSNHGERSLARLNSEKGIQIPSLRGVSKPTTFPTSDKPKRVGSSGLPILPQPHPPRGGASSANETRQRLAAILRRRRSQQ
;
A
#
# COMPACT_ATOMS: atom_id res chain seq x y z
N MET A 1 -95.90 83.17 -56.18
CA MET A 1 -96.52 83.03 -57.53
C MET A 1 -96.48 84.40 -58.15
N ASP A 2 -95.32 84.75 -58.68
CA ASP A 2 -95.02 86.11 -59.06
C ASP A 2 -95.35 86.29 -60.54
N ARG A 3 -96.17 87.29 -60.85
CA ARG A 3 -96.58 87.57 -62.23
C ARG A 3 -95.39 88.15 -62.97
N HIS A 4 -94.68 87.31 -63.71
CA HIS A 4 -93.51 87.68 -64.48
C HIS A 4 -93.92 88.65 -65.61
N ILE A 5 -93.51 89.93 -65.47
CA ILE A 5 -93.76 90.97 -66.47
C ILE A 5 -92.69 90.85 -67.56
N PRO A 6 -93.04 90.70 -68.86
CA PRO A 6 -92.05 90.62 -69.93
C PRO A 6 -91.18 91.88 -70.01
N VAL A 7 -89.85 91.69 -70.04
CA VAL A 7 -88.85 92.79 -70.08
C VAL A 7 -88.93 93.62 -71.38
N HIS A 8 -89.52 93.06 -72.44
CA HIS A 8 -89.95 93.81 -73.61
C HIS A 8 -91.47 93.67 -73.75
N ALA A 9 -92.16 94.81 -73.73
CA ALA A 9 -93.54 94.89 -74.17
C ALA A 9 -93.63 94.51 -75.65
N LEU A 10 -94.65 93.74 -76.02
CA LEU A 10 -95.03 93.59 -77.43
C LEU A 10 -95.29 94.98 -78.03
N PRO A 11 -94.93 95.24 -79.31
CA PRO A 11 -95.24 96.48 -80.02
C PRO A 11 -96.70 96.91 -79.84
N GLU A 12 -96.95 98.21 -79.74
CA GLU A 12 -98.27 98.75 -79.35
C GLU A 12 -99.39 98.30 -80.29
N GLU A 13 -99.07 98.07 -81.57
CA GLU A 13 -99.96 97.53 -82.60
C GLU A 13 -100.48 96.14 -82.17
N ILE A 14 -99.58 95.26 -81.72
CA ILE A 14 -99.90 93.90 -81.30
C ILE A 14 -100.63 93.91 -79.95
N GLN A 15 -100.34 94.85 -79.06
CA GLN A 15 -101.15 95.00 -77.85
C GLN A 15 -102.59 95.41 -78.17
N LYS A 16 -102.79 96.39 -79.04
CA LYS A 16 -104.10 96.98 -79.37
C LYS A 16 -104.98 96.16 -80.33
N MET A 17 -104.41 95.22 -81.09
CA MET A 17 -105.15 94.26 -81.94
C MET A 17 -106.28 93.53 -81.19
N LEU A 18 -107.38 93.24 -81.88
CA LEU A 18 -108.52 92.50 -81.33
C LEU A 18 -108.18 91.02 -81.08
N PRO A 19 -108.89 90.32 -80.17
CA PRO A 19 -108.65 88.90 -79.90
C PRO A 19 -108.76 88.02 -81.15
N GLU A 20 -109.68 88.31 -82.08
CA GLU A 20 -109.83 87.54 -83.32
C GLU A 20 -108.63 87.66 -84.28
N GLU A 21 -107.78 88.68 -84.11
CA GLU A 21 -106.62 88.95 -84.96
C GLU A 21 -105.33 88.29 -84.42
N LYS A 22 -105.32 87.95 -83.12
CA LYS A 22 -104.22 87.27 -82.42
C LYS A 22 -104.25 85.74 -82.61
N VAL A 23 -105.28 85.24 -83.30
CA VAL A 23 -105.56 83.82 -83.56
C VAL A 23 -105.36 83.51 -85.04
N CYS A 24 -104.65 82.42 -85.35
CA CYS A 24 -104.44 82.02 -86.74
C CYS A 24 -105.75 81.50 -87.36
N LYS A 25 -106.25 82.22 -88.37
CA LYS A 25 -107.55 81.95 -89.05
C LYS A 25 -107.66 80.58 -89.73
N TYR A 26 -106.56 79.83 -89.86
CA TYR A 26 -106.56 78.46 -90.41
C TYR A 26 -106.51 77.34 -89.37
N CYS A 27 -106.13 77.60 -88.11
CA CYS A 27 -105.97 76.54 -87.10
C CYS A 27 -106.48 76.88 -85.69
N GLY A 28 -107.00 78.10 -85.45
CA GLY A 28 -107.61 78.48 -84.17
C GLY A 28 -106.63 78.68 -83.00
N VAL A 29 -105.33 78.49 -83.20
CA VAL A 29 -104.30 78.69 -82.18
C VAL A 29 -103.87 80.16 -82.13
N SER A 30 -103.74 80.73 -80.92
CA SER A 30 -103.16 82.07 -80.74
C SER A 30 -101.64 82.03 -80.87
N TYR A 31 -101.06 83.00 -81.57
CA TYR A 31 -99.59 83.11 -81.71
C TYR A 31 -98.86 83.30 -80.38
N LEU A 32 -99.54 83.81 -79.34
CA LEU A 32 -99.00 83.94 -77.98
C LEU A 32 -98.80 82.56 -77.30
N ILE A 33 -99.76 81.64 -77.50
CA ILE A 33 -99.74 80.30 -76.91
C ILE A 33 -98.51 79.51 -77.38
N LEU A 34 -98.10 79.66 -78.65
CA LEU A 34 -96.90 79.00 -79.18
C LEU A 34 -95.60 79.49 -78.50
N HIS A 35 -95.51 80.78 -78.19
CA HIS A 35 -94.37 81.35 -77.46
C HIS A 35 -94.35 80.86 -76.00
N GLU A 36 -95.52 80.81 -75.34
CA GLU A 36 -95.66 80.28 -73.98
C GLU A 36 -95.28 78.79 -73.90
N PHE A 37 -95.73 77.95 -74.85
CA PHE A 37 -95.30 76.56 -74.94
C PHE A 37 -93.79 76.42 -75.13
N LYS A 38 -93.17 77.21 -76.00
CA LYS A 38 -91.71 77.16 -76.21
C LYS A 38 -90.94 77.62 -74.96
N ALA A 39 -91.41 78.65 -74.26
CA ALA A 39 -90.82 79.09 -73.00
C ALA A 39 -90.99 78.06 -71.86
N MET A 40 -92.10 77.31 -71.86
CA MET A 40 -92.31 76.16 -70.97
C MET A 40 -91.37 75.00 -71.33
N GLU A 41 -91.19 74.70 -72.63
CA GLU A 41 -90.28 73.65 -73.11
C GLU A 41 -88.82 73.93 -72.74
N GLU A 42 -88.35 75.18 -72.86
CA GLU A 42 -87.00 75.55 -72.42
C GLU A 42 -86.84 75.54 -70.90
N LYS A 43 -87.88 75.91 -70.12
CA LYS A 43 -87.90 75.73 -68.66
C LYS A 43 -87.83 74.26 -68.25
N VAL A 44 -88.56 73.37 -68.93
CA VAL A 44 -88.48 71.92 -68.71
C VAL A 44 -87.07 71.41 -69.04
N LYS A 45 -86.47 71.82 -70.16
CA LYS A 45 -85.09 71.45 -70.52
C LYS A 45 -84.03 72.01 -69.56
N ALA A 46 -84.27 73.15 -68.93
CA ALA A 46 -83.42 73.66 -67.86
C ALA A 46 -83.57 72.82 -66.58
N MET A 47 -84.79 72.59 -66.14
CA MET A 47 -85.11 71.79 -64.94
C MET A 47 -84.65 70.32 -65.08
N GLU A 48 -84.69 69.75 -66.29
CA GLU A 48 -84.08 68.45 -66.58
C GLU A 48 -82.55 68.44 -66.41
N LYS A 49 -81.85 69.51 -66.83
CA LYS A 49 -80.39 69.62 -66.65
C LYS A 49 -80.03 69.74 -65.18
N GLU A 50 -80.78 70.55 -64.42
CA GLU A 50 -80.66 70.64 -62.97
C GLU A 50 -80.93 69.29 -62.30
N MET A 51 -82.02 68.62 -62.65
CA MET A 51 -82.36 67.30 -62.09
C MET A 51 -81.28 66.24 -62.40
N LYS A 52 -80.70 66.24 -63.61
CA LYS A 52 -79.56 65.38 -63.97
C LYS A 52 -78.29 65.74 -63.19
N PHE A 53 -78.04 67.03 -62.92
CA PHE A 53 -76.94 67.48 -62.07
C PHE A 53 -77.12 67.06 -60.61
N TYR A 54 -78.33 67.24 -60.04
CA TYR A 54 -78.66 66.82 -58.68
C TYR A 54 -78.59 65.30 -58.52
N GLN A 55 -79.10 64.52 -59.48
CA GLN A 55 -78.93 63.06 -59.49
C GLN A 55 -77.44 62.67 -59.46
N GLY A 56 -76.62 63.29 -60.32
CA GLY A 56 -75.17 63.08 -60.31
C GLY A 56 -74.49 63.49 -59.00
N SER A 57 -75.04 64.47 -58.26
CA SER A 57 -74.59 64.82 -56.91
C SER A 57 -75.01 63.78 -55.87
N VAL A 58 -76.24 63.27 -55.90
CA VAL A 58 -76.70 62.18 -55.01
C VAL A 58 -75.88 60.91 -55.25
N ASP A 59 -75.56 60.59 -56.51
CA ASP A 59 -74.72 59.44 -56.84
C ASP A 59 -73.25 59.62 -56.38
N ARG A 60 -72.73 60.86 -56.37
CA ARG A 60 -71.42 61.19 -55.78
C ARG A 60 -71.45 61.06 -54.26
N GLU A 61 -72.44 61.65 -53.61
CA GLU A 61 -72.68 61.60 -52.17
C GLU A 61 -72.76 60.16 -51.67
N LYS A 62 -73.57 59.32 -52.33
CA LYS A 62 -73.68 57.89 -52.02
C LYS A 62 -72.34 57.16 -52.13
N ARG A 63 -71.58 57.35 -53.22
CA ARG A 63 -70.24 56.74 -53.38
C ARG A 63 -69.22 57.23 -52.36
N LEU A 64 -69.35 58.48 -51.88
CA LEU A 64 -68.53 59.01 -50.79
C LEU A 64 -68.92 58.37 -49.46
N GLN A 65 -70.21 58.25 -49.15
CA GLN A 65 -70.69 57.57 -47.95
C GLN A 65 -70.29 56.08 -47.91
N GLU A 66 -70.37 55.37 -49.05
CA GLU A 66 -69.89 53.99 -49.19
C GLU A 66 -68.38 53.87 -48.87
N LYS A 67 -67.55 54.76 -49.43
CA LYS A 67 -66.09 54.83 -49.13
C LYS A 67 -65.80 55.20 -47.68
N LEU A 68 -66.55 56.13 -47.10
CA LEU A 68 -66.40 56.56 -45.71
C LEU A 68 -66.76 55.40 -44.76
N HIS A 69 -67.75 54.59 -45.12
CA HIS A 69 -68.11 53.40 -44.37
C HIS A 69 -67.05 52.30 -44.46
N SER A 70 -66.46 52.04 -45.64
CA SER A 70 -65.36 51.07 -45.75
C SER A 70 -64.11 51.53 -44.99
N LEU A 71 -63.72 52.80 -45.11
CA LEU A 71 -62.61 53.39 -44.35
C LEU A 71 -62.82 53.28 -42.82
N ASN A 72 -64.04 53.49 -42.32
CA ASN A 72 -64.33 53.31 -40.90
C ASN A 72 -64.25 51.84 -40.45
N GLN A 73 -64.65 50.88 -41.29
CA GLN A 73 -64.50 49.45 -41.01
C GLN A 73 -63.02 49.04 -40.98
N GLU A 74 -62.21 49.51 -41.94
CA GLU A 74 -60.76 49.31 -41.97
C GLU A 74 -60.07 49.92 -40.74
N LEU A 75 -60.48 51.12 -40.32
CA LEU A 75 -59.92 51.82 -39.16
C LEU A 75 -60.21 51.07 -37.85
N GLU A 76 -61.46 50.64 -37.60
CA GLU A 76 -61.78 49.85 -36.41
C GLU A 76 -61.12 48.46 -36.44
N GLN A 77 -61.01 47.80 -37.60
CA GLN A 77 -60.22 46.57 -37.71
C GLN A 77 -58.75 46.81 -37.33
N TYR A 78 -58.13 47.87 -37.85
CA TYR A 78 -56.75 48.24 -37.51
C TYR A 78 -56.57 48.56 -36.02
N LYS A 79 -57.59 49.14 -35.38
CA LYS A 79 -57.65 49.47 -33.95
C LYS A 79 -57.76 48.20 -33.08
N ILE A 80 -58.55 47.21 -33.51
CA ILE A 80 -58.63 45.87 -32.88
C ILE A 80 -57.30 45.14 -33.03
N ASP A 81 -56.73 45.13 -34.24
CA ASP A 81 -55.43 44.56 -34.54
C ASP A 81 -54.33 45.16 -33.66
N SER A 82 -54.29 46.49 -33.56
CA SER A 82 -53.36 47.26 -32.73
C SER A 82 -53.47 46.90 -31.25
N LYS A 83 -54.69 46.89 -30.69
CA LYS A 83 -54.93 46.43 -29.30
C LYS A 83 -54.40 45.01 -29.08
N SER A 84 -54.70 44.07 -29.99
CA SER A 84 -54.25 42.68 -29.86
C SER A 84 -52.72 42.54 -29.92
N LYS A 85 -52.04 43.40 -30.71
CA LYS A 85 -50.58 43.45 -30.80
C LYS A 85 -49.98 44.01 -29.50
N THR A 86 -50.54 45.10 -28.96
CA THR A 86 -50.15 45.67 -27.66
C THR A 86 -50.30 44.66 -26.51
N GLU A 87 -51.40 43.92 -26.48
CA GLU A 87 -51.66 42.91 -25.44
C GLU A 87 -50.73 41.69 -25.56
N ARG A 88 -50.39 41.26 -26.79
CA ARG A 88 -49.32 40.25 -27.00
C ARG A 88 -47.95 40.76 -26.53
N ILE A 89 -47.60 42.01 -26.83
CA ILE A 89 -46.34 42.64 -26.39
C ILE A 89 -46.28 42.70 -24.86
N TYR A 90 -47.37 43.07 -24.18
CA TYR A 90 -47.44 43.09 -22.72
C TYR A 90 -47.24 41.68 -22.12
N ASN A 91 -47.92 40.67 -22.66
CA ASN A 91 -47.78 39.29 -22.19
C ASN A 91 -46.36 38.71 -22.43
N VAL A 92 -45.74 39.01 -23.57
CA VAL A 92 -44.34 38.64 -23.84
C VAL A 92 -43.37 39.39 -22.91
N GLY A 93 -43.62 40.67 -22.63
CA GLY A 93 -42.86 41.46 -21.66
C GLY A 93 -42.91 40.90 -20.24
N MET A 94 -44.09 40.43 -19.80
CA MET A 94 -44.25 39.70 -18.53
C MET A 94 -43.46 38.39 -18.52
N GLN A 95 -43.50 37.60 -19.60
CA GLN A 95 -42.73 36.35 -19.71
C GLN A 95 -41.22 36.60 -19.67
N LEU A 96 -40.72 37.59 -20.42
CA LEU A 96 -39.33 38.04 -20.38
C LEU A 96 -38.92 38.49 -18.97
N LYS A 97 -39.76 39.26 -18.27
CA LYS A 97 -39.47 39.71 -16.91
C LYS A 97 -39.41 38.54 -15.92
N ASN A 98 -40.27 37.54 -16.07
CA ASN A 98 -40.22 36.32 -15.25
C ASN A 98 -38.96 35.49 -15.54
N GLN A 99 -38.58 35.32 -16.80
CA GLN A 99 -37.33 34.66 -17.19
C GLN A 99 -36.10 35.39 -16.64
N GLN A 100 -36.06 36.73 -16.73
CA GLN A 100 -35.01 37.57 -16.14
C GLN A 100 -34.86 37.34 -14.62
N ASN A 101 -35.97 37.24 -13.90
CA ASN A 101 -35.98 37.04 -12.45
C ASN A 101 -35.48 35.63 -12.08
N GLU A 102 -35.89 34.58 -12.81
CA GLU A 102 -35.38 33.22 -12.61
C GLU A 102 -33.89 33.09 -12.99
N PHE A 103 -33.43 33.79 -14.03
CA PHE A 103 -32.00 33.81 -14.39
C PHE A 103 -31.15 34.42 -13.26
N GLN A 104 -31.57 35.55 -12.69
CA GLN A 104 -30.91 36.17 -11.52
C GLN A 104 -30.94 35.28 -10.25
N LYS A 105 -31.92 34.38 -10.14
CA LYS A 105 -32.04 33.42 -9.04
C LYS A 105 -31.08 32.24 -9.23
N VAL A 106 -30.97 31.72 -10.46
CA VAL A 106 -29.97 30.71 -10.84
C VAL A 106 -28.54 31.26 -10.69
N GLU A 107 -28.30 32.51 -11.09
CA GLU A 107 -27.01 33.21 -10.92
C GLU A 107 -26.58 33.28 -9.44
N LYS A 108 -27.51 33.63 -8.54
CA LYS A 108 -27.28 33.64 -7.07
C LYS A 108 -27.08 32.24 -6.48
N GLN A 109 -27.73 31.22 -7.04
CA GLN A 109 -27.48 29.82 -6.64
C GLN A 109 -26.09 29.35 -7.11
N LEU A 110 -25.68 29.74 -8.31
CA LEU A 110 -24.38 29.40 -8.88
C LEU A 110 -23.24 30.04 -8.08
N SER A 111 -23.35 31.31 -7.69
CA SER A 111 -22.35 31.96 -6.83
C SER A 111 -22.27 31.32 -5.43
N HIS A 112 -23.41 30.99 -4.80
CA HIS A 112 -23.43 30.24 -3.54
C HIS A 112 -22.70 28.89 -3.65
N LEU A 113 -23.03 28.08 -4.66
CA LEU A 113 -22.38 26.79 -4.91
C LEU A 113 -20.87 26.95 -5.19
N GLN A 114 -20.47 28.04 -5.84
CA GLN A 114 -19.07 28.35 -6.12
C GLN A 114 -18.29 28.74 -4.84
N ASP A 115 -18.94 29.37 -3.86
CA ASP A 115 -18.35 29.64 -2.54
C ASP A 115 -18.34 28.41 -1.62
N GLU A 116 -19.39 27.58 -1.64
CA GLU A 116 -19.35 26.27 -0.99
C GLU A 116 -18.21 25.40 -1.54
N LEU A 117 -17.99 25.40 -2.86
CA LEU A 117 -16.88 24.70 -3.49
C LEU A 117 -15.52 25.20 -2.99
N LYS A 118 -15.33 26.52 -2.84
CA LYS A 118 -14.11 27.10 -2.23
C LYS A 118 -13.92 26.63 -0.78
N ILE A 119 -15.00 26.56 0.00
CA ILE A 119 -14.97 26.06 1.39
C ILE A 119 -14.59 24.57 1.41
N LYS A 120 -15.17 23.75 0.54
CA LYS A 120 -14.83 22.32 0.43
C LYS A 120 -13.38 22.09 -0.02
N TYR A 121 -12.86 22.90 -0.95
CA TYR A 121 -11.44 22.87 -1.32
C TYR A 121 -10.52 23.22 -0.14
N ARG A 122 -10.83 24.26 0.64
CA ARG A 122 -10.08 24.62 1.85
C ARG A 122 -10.13 23.50 2.90
N GLN A 123 -11.29 22.88 3.11
CA GLN A 123 -11.43 21.72 4.01
C GLN A 123 -10.57 20.53 3.54
N SER A 124 -10.63 20.19 2.25
CA SER A 124 -9.83 19.12 1.65
C SER A 124 -8.33 19.36 1.77
N TYR A 125 -7.87 20.61 1.59
CA TYR A 125 -6.46 20.98 1.77
C TYR A 125 -6.00 20.76 3.22
N ILE A 126 -6.79 21.21 4.21
CA ILE A 126 -6.49 21.02 5.64
C ILE A 126 -6.43 19.52 6.00
N PHE A 127 -7.33 18.69 5.45
CA PHE A 127 -7.28 17.24 5.65
C PHE A 127 -6.03 16.61 5.01
N SER A 128 -5.64 17.04 3.80
CA SER A 128 -4.42 16.57 3.12
C SER A 128 -3.16 16.93 3.90
N GLN A 129 -3.10 18.14 4.48
CA GLN A 129 -2.00 18.57 5.35
C GLN A 129 -1.93 17.70 6.61
N ARG A 130 -3.03 17.54 7.36
CA ARG A 130 -3.10 16.69 8.56
C ARG A 130 -2.73 15.24 8.28
N LEU A 131 -3.15 14.69 7.13
CA LEU A 131 -2.81 13.33 6.73
C LEU A 131 -1.31 13.18 6.43
N SER A 132 -0.67 14.23 5.91
CA SER A 132 0.79 14.30 5.72
C SER A 132 1.54 14.41 7.05
N GLU A 133 1.04 15.22 7.99
CA GLU A 133 1.55 15.32 9.36
C GLU A 133 1.45 13.96 10.08
N TYR A 134 0.28 13.29 10.05
CA TYR A 134 0.12 11.95 10.61
C TYR A 134 1.04 10.92 9.96
N LYS A 135 1.26 10.97 8.64
CA LYS A 135 2.21 10.08 7.95
C LYS A 135 3.65 10.30 8.45
N TYR A 136 4.06 11.54 8.69
CA TYR A 136 5.36 11.86 9.28
C TYR A 136 5.47 11.35 10.73
N PHE A 137 4.46 11.56 11.57
CA PHE A 137 4.44 11.04 12.95
C PHE A 137 4.46 9.50 13.00
N TRP A 138 3.71 8.81 12.13
CA TRP A 138 3.74 7.35 12.01
C TRP A 138 5.11 6.83 11.60
N ASN A 139 5.75 7.44 10.60
CA ASN A 139 7.11 7.08 10.18
C ASN A 139 8.12 7.29 11.33
N LYS A 140 8.03 8.41 12.06
CA LYS A 140 8.93 8.69 13.20
C LYS A 140 8.71 7.70 14.36
N THR A 141 7.47 7.34 14.64
CA THR A 141 7.10 6.33 15.66
C THR A 141 7.59 4.93 15.25
N LEU A 142 7.48 4.58 13.96
CA LEU A 142 8.00 3.31 13.44
C LEU A 142 9.54 3.24 13.51
N SER A 143 10.24 4.33 13.22
CA SER A 143 11.71 4.42 13.41
C SER A 143 12.11 4.27 14.88
N LEU A 144 11.36 4.88 15.82
CA LEU A 144 11.59 4.71 17.25
C LEU A 144 11.32 3.28 17.72
N LEU A 145 10.22 2.65 17.27
CA LEU A 145 9.87 1.28 17.63
C LEU A 145 10.83 0.23 17.03
N THR A 146 11.35 0.47 15.82
CA THR A 146 12.37 -0.39 15.22
C THR A 146 13.74 -0.18 15.84
N PHE A 147 14.06 1.02 16.34
CA PHE A 147 15.24 1.26 17.18
C PHE A 147 15.12 0.53 18.53
N THR A 148 14.08 0.76 19.33
CA THR A 148 13.93 0.11 20.64
C THR A 148 13.85 -1.42 20.55
N LYS A 149 13.32 -1.97 19.46
CA LYS A 149 13.40 -3.41 19.19
C LYS A 149 14.83 -3.93 19.00
N ARG A 150 15.74 -3.14 18.39
CA ARG A 150 17.17 -3.49 18.29
C ARG A 150 17.84 -3.45 19.66
N GLU A 151 17.64 -2.36 20.40
CA GLU A 151 18.21 -2.21 21.76
C GLU A 151 17.77 -3.36 22.68
N LEU A 152 16.47 -3.69 22.70
CA LEU A 152 15.94 -4.82 23.46
C LEU A 152 16.51 -6.17 22.99
N THR A 153 16.91 -6.29 21.72
CA THR A 153 17.58 -7.49 21.19
C THR A 153 19.05 -7.54 21.63
N SER A 154 19.76 -6.40 21.70
CA SER A 154 21.12 -6.33 22.25
C SER A 154 21.11 -6.74 23.73
N ILE A 155 20.26 -6.08 24.54
CA ILE A 155 20.09 -6.37 25.97
C ILE A 155 19.72 -7.84 26.19
N LYS A 156 18.84 -8.42 25.36
CA LYS A 156 18.51 -9.85 25.43
C LYS A 156 19.74 -10.74 25.20
N ASN A 157 20.57 -10.43 24.21
CA ASN A 157 21.78 -11.18 23.90
C ASN A 157 22.81 -11.03 25.03
N GLU A 158 23.06 -9.80 25.50
CA GLU A 158 23.95 -9.52 26.64
C GLU A 158 23.52 -10.27 27.91
N VAL A 159 22.21 -10.33 28.22
CA VAL A 159 21.68 -11.10 29.35
C VAL A 159 21.86 -12.61 29.13
N TYR A 160 21.71 -13.11 27.91
CA TYR A 160 21.93 -14.51 27.57
C TYR A 160 23.42 -14.89 27.69
N ASP A 161 24.32 -14.08 27.18
CA ASP A 161 25.76 -14.31 27.22
C ASP A 161 26.28 -14.26 28.66
N ASN A 162 25.80 -13.29 29.47
CA ASN A 162 26.09 -13.25 30.91
C ASN A 162 25.53 -14.48 31.65
N TYR A 163 24.37 -15.01 31.26
CA TYR A 163 23.83 -16.26 31.83
C TYR A 163 24.69 -17.48 31.46
N GLN A 164 25.24 -17.55 30.24
CA GLN A 164 26.17 -18.61 29.85
C GLN A 164 27.51 -18.50 30.60
N ASN A 165 28.06 -17.29 30.73
CA ASN A 165 29.27 -17.02 31.50
C ASN A 165 29.10 -17.42 32.97
N TRP A 166 27.98 -17.05 33.60
CA TRP A 166 27.64 -17.47 34.97
C TRP A 166 27.48 -18.99 35.10
N THR A 167 26.88 -19.64 34.10
CA THR A 167 26.70 -21.10 34.09
C THR A 167 28.05 -21.84 33.98
N SER A 168 28.97 -21.32 33.17
CA SER A 168 30.34 -21.83 33.03
C SER A 168 31.14 -21.65 34.32
N LEU A 169 31.15 -20.43 34.88
CA LEU A 169 31.81 -20.11 36.14
C LEU A 169 31.29 -20.97 37.31
N LYS A 170 29.97 -21.21 37.37
CA LYS A 170 29.37 -22.12 38.36
C LYS A 170 29.88 -23.56 38.20
N GLY A 171 30.09 -24.02 36.96
CA GLY A 171 30.69 -25.32 36.66
C GLY A 171 32.15 -25.40 37.11
N GLU A 172 32.95 -24.38 36.80
CA GLU A 172 34.35 -24.27 37.23
C GLU A 172 34.49 -24.26 38.75
N ILE A 173 33.70 -23.45 39.46
CA ILE A 173 33.66 -23.40 40.92
C ILE A 173 33.28 -24.77 41.50
N PHE A 174 32.30 -25.48 40.90
CA PHE A 174 31.93 -26.82 41.36
C PHE A 174 33.06 -27.84 41.17
N LEU A 175 33.81 -27.77 40.06
CA LEU A 175 34.99 -28.61 39.83
C LEU A 175 36.13 -28.29 40.81
N GLN A 176 36.36 -27.01 41.12
CA GLN A 176 37.34 -26.60 42.13
C GLN A 176 36.95 -27.10 43.53
N ILE A 177 35.70 -26.89 43.96
CA ILE A 177 35.18 -27.39 45.25
C ILE A 177 35.32 -28.91 45.34
N LYS A 178 35.01 -29.63 44.26
CA LYS A 178 35.21 -31.09 44.19
C LYS A 178 36.68 -31.47 44.36
N SER A 179 37.59 -30.86 43.60
CA SER A 179 39.03 -31.13 43.67
C SER A 179 39.62 -30.84 45.06
N ILE A 180 39.20 -29.73 45.69
CA ILE A 180 39.58 -29.37 47.07
C ILE A 180 39.04 -30.41 48.07
N SER A 181 37.79 -30.88 47.89
CA SER A 181 37.18 -31.89 48.75
C SER A 181 37.88 -33.25 48.63
N GLU A 182 38.22 -33.66 47.40
CA GLU A 182 38.98 -34.89 47.14
C GLU A 182 40.39 -34.81 47.75
N THR A 183 41.06 -33.66 47.62
CA THR A 183 42.37 -33.40 48.24
C THR A 183 42.29 -33.50 49.77
N ALA A 184 41.34 -32.78 50.40
CA ALA A 184 41.13 -32.81 51.84
C ALA A 184 40.79 -34.21 52.38
N LEU A 185 40.02 -35.01 51.62
CA LEU A 185 39.75 -36.41 51.97
C LEU A 185 41.02 -37.28 51.95
N THR A 186 41.93 -37.07 50.98
CA THR A 186 43.22 -37.78 50.97
C THR A 186 44.14 -37.34 52.11
N GLU A 187 44.14 -36.05 52.48
CA GLU A 187 44.90 -35.54 53.62
C GLU A 187 44.36 -36.13 54.95
N ILE A 188 43.04 -36.18 55.12
CA ILE A 188 42.39 -36.80 56.28
C ILE A 188 42.75 -38.29 56.40
N ASP A 189 42.83 -39.04 55.29
CA ASP A 189 43.29 -40.43 55.29
C ASP A 189 44.78 -40.57 55.69
N ILE A 190 45.66 -39.69 55.18
CA ILE A 190 47.08 -39.64 55.57
C ILE A 190 47.25 -39.30 57.06
N LEU A 191 46.47 -38.35 57.58
CA LEU A 191 46.46 -37.97 58.99
C LEU A 191 45.93 -39.10 59.88
N ASN A 192 44.88 -39.82 59.46
CA ASN A 192 44.36 -40.98 60.18
C ASN A 192 45.39 -42.13 60.21
N LYS A 193 46.07 -42.43 59.11
CA LYS A 193 47.18 -43.40 59.06
C LYS A 193 48.30 -43.01 60.02
N SER A 194 48.67 -41.74 60.06
CA SER A 194 49.69 -41.19 60.96
C SER A 194 49.26 -41.26 62.44
N LEU A 195 47.99 -40.98 62.72
CA LEU A 195 47.39 -41.10 64.05
C LEU A 195 47.41 -42.55 64.55
N ILE A 196 47.10 -43.54 63.71
CA ILE A 196 47.16 -44.97 64.04
C ILE A 196 48.61 -45.39 64.39
N VAL A 197 49.61 -44.88 63.67
CA VAL A 197 51.03 -45.11 64.01
C VAL A 197 51.38 -44.47 65.36
N SER A 198 50.98 -43.22 65.60
CA SER A 198 51.20 -42.53 66.87
C SER A 198 50.54 -43.25 68.06
N GLN A 199 49.30 -43.75 67.88
CA GLN A 199 48.59 -44.55 68.88
C GLN A 199 49.30 -45.88 69.20
N ARG A 200 49.86 -46.57 68.19
CA ARG A 200 50.69 -47.77 68.42
C ARG A 200 51.95 -47.45 69.21
N ASN A 201 52.65 -46.37 68.84
CA ASN A 201 53.85 -45.93 69.55
C ASN A 201 53.54 -45.56 71.02
N LYS A 202 52.42 -44.89 71.28
CA LYS A 202 51.93 -44.62 72.64
C LYS A 202 51.73 -45.90 73.44
N VAL A 203 51.09 -46.94 72.88
CA VAL A 203 50.86 -48.22 73.58
C VAL A 203 52.17 -48.96 73.88
N CYS A 204 53.18 -48.86 73.00
CA CYS A 204 54.53 -49.36 73.29
C CYS A 204 55.17 -48.61 74.47
N LEU A 205 55.15 -47.27 74.45
CA LEU A 205 55.71 -46.43 75.52
C LEU A 205 54.98 -46.64 76.87
N GLU A 206 53.66 -46.84 76.88
CA GLU A 206 52.90 -47.19 78.09
C GLU A 206 53.29 -48.57 78.65
N LYS A 207 53.73 -49.50 77.80
CA LYS A 207 54.24 -50.81 78.21
C LYS A 207 55.66 -50.70 78.79
N GLU A 208 56.51 -49.89 78.18
CA GLU A 208 57.86 -49.59 78.68
C GLU A 208 57.81 -48.84 80.02
N MET A 209 56.93 -47.84 80.17
CA MET A 209 56.73 -47.12 81.43
C MET A 209 56.28 -48.05 82.57
N LYS A 210 55.45 -49.06 82.28
CA LYS A 210 55.07 -50.10 83.27
C LYS A 210 56.25 -50.97 83.67
N ASN A 211 57.12 -51.35 82.74
CA ASN A 211 58.37 -52.07 83.05
C ASN A 211 59.32 -51.23 83.91
N LEU A 212 59.52 -49.96 83.55
CA LEU A 212 60.35 -49.02 84.32
C LEU A 212 59.81 -48.79 85.74
N LYS A 213 58.48 -48.76 85.91
CA LYS A 213 57.87 -48.66 87.25
C LYS A 213 58.17 -49.89 88.11
N LEU A 214 58.06 -51.10 87.57
CA LEU A 214 58.42 -52.33 88.29
C LEU A 214 59.90 -52.36 88.72
N LEU A 215 60.80 -51.80 87.89
CA LEU A 215 62.22 -51.63 88.24
C LEU A 215 62.43 -50.57 89.34
N SER A 216 61.65 -49.49 89.33
CA SER A 216 61.66 -48.45 90.37
C SER A 216 61.19 -48.99 91.72
N ASP A 217 60.08 -49.73 91.74
CA ASP A 217 59.53 -50.34 92.96
C ASP A 217 60.52 -51.34 93.59
N ALA A 218 61.25 -52.10 92.75
CA ALA A 218 62.33 -52.99 93.19
C ALA A 218 63.57 -52.26 93.75
N ALA A 219 63.87 -51.04 93.28
CA ALA A 219 64.97 -50.23 93.80
C ALA A 219 64.64 -49.63 95.18
N ILE A 220 63.40 -49.18 95.39
CA ILE A 220 62.93 -48.64 96.68
C ILE A 220 63.06 -49.69 97.80
N LEU A 221 62.73 -50.95 97.52
CA LEU A 221 62.86 -52.07 98.45
C LEU A 221 64.30 -52.34 98.91
N ARG A 222 65.31 -52.10 98.05
CA ARG A 222 66.74 -52.17 98.44
C ARG A 222 67.17 -50.99 99.29
N SER A 223 66.61 -49.81 99.07
CA SER A 223 67.02 -48.58 99.77
C SER A 223 66.72 -48.62 101.28
N GLN A 224 65.65 -49.31 101.69
CA GLN A 224 65.28 -49.44 103.11
C GLN A 224 66.24 -50.31 103.93
N GLN A 225 67.06 -51.15 103.28
CA GLN A 225 67.95 -52.09 103.97
C GLN A 225 69.33 -51.50 104.36
N ILE A 226 69.70 -50.35 103.80
CA ILE A 226 71.04 -49.74 103.97
C ILE A 226 71.07 -48.67 105.09
N GLN A 227 69.90 -48.18 105.51
CA GLN A 227 69.75 -46.95 106.31
C GLN A 227 70.14 -47.06 107.81
N THR A 228 70.69 -48.21 108.25
CA THR A 228 71.11 -48.44 109.65
C THR A 228 72.63 -48.52 109.86
N SER A 229 73.45 -48.32 108.82
CA SER A 229 74.91 -48.48 108.91
C SER A 229 75.71 -47.23 108.54
N ARG A 230 76.35 -46.64 109.56
CA ARG A 230 77.47 -45.65 109.50
C ARG A 230 77.20 -44.25 108.90
N GLN A 231 76.65 -43.41 109.76
CA GLN A 231 76.98 -41.98 109.82
C GLN A 231 78.47 -41.78 110.21
N GLN A 232 79.43 -41.67 109.26
CA GLN A 232 80.78 -41.10 109.55
C GLN A 232 81.75 -40.79 108.36
N GLU A 233 81.33 -40.25 107.20
CA GLU A 233 82.33 -39.68 106.24
C GLU A 233 81.87 -38.55 105.30
N VAL A 234 80.86 -37.77 105.69
CA VAL A 234 80.29 -36.69 104.85
C VAL A 234 81.09 -35.37 105.01
N ASN A 235 82.17 -35.16 104.23
CA ASN A 235 82.77 -33.81 104.14
C ASN A 235 83.69 -33.46 102.94
N LEU A 236 83.85 -34.30 101.91
CA LEU A 236 84.67 -33.95 100.72
C LEU A 236 83.97 -34.11 99.36
N GLN A 237 82.66 -34.43 99.34
CA GLN A 237 81.91 -34.62 98.08
C GLN A 237 80.69 -33.68 97.93
N THR A 238 80.45 -32.80 98.90
CA THR A 238 79.30 -31.87 98.97
C THR A 238 79.53 -30.54 98.24
N ARG A 239 80.28 -30.54 97.11
CA ARG A 239 80.60 -29.30 96.37
C ARG A 239 80.54 -29.41 94.85
N CYS A 240 80.21 -30.59 94.31
CA CYS A 240 80.01 -30.78 92.86
C CYS A 240 78.53 -30.83 92.46
N TYR A 241 77.61 -31.08 93.40
CA TYR A 241 76.19 -31.33 93.10
C TYR A 241 75.34 -30.04 93.01
N ASP A 242 75.74 -28.98 93.72
CA ASP A 242 74.94 -27.74 93.78
C ASP A 242 74.97 -26.95 92.46
N LEU A 243 76.11 -26.94 91.77
CA LEU A 243 76.29 -26.24 90.48
C LEU A 243 75.52 -26.91 89.33
N GLU A 244 75.32 -28.23 89.38
CA GLU A 244 74.58 -28.96 88.34
C GLU A 244 73.06 -28.72 88.45
N LYS A 245 72.59 -28.37 89.66
CA LYS A 245 71.19 -28.01 89.92
C LYS A 245 70.85 -26.59 89.45
N GLU A 246 71.72 -25.60 89.70
CA GLU A 246 71.50 -24.21 89.23
C GLU A 246 71.38 -24.15 87.69
N VAL A 247 72.13 -24.99 86.96
CA VAL A 247 72.03 -25.08 85.49
C VAL A 247 70.64 -25.56 85.05
N LEU A 248 70.06 -26.56 85.70
CA LEU A 248 68.72 -27.08 85.35
C LEU A 248 67.57 -26.12 85.72
N ASP A 249 67.67 -25.44 86.86
CA ASP A 249 66.66 -24.43 87.25
C ASP A 249 66.73 -23.20 86.32
N LEU A 250 67.93 -22.80 85.85
CA LEU A 250 68.10 -21.76 84.82
C LEU A 250 67.64 -22.21 83.43
N GLN A 251 67.90 -23.47 83.03
CA GLN A 251 67.42 -24.06 81.78
C GLN A 251 65.89 -23.97 81.68
N CYS A 252 65.18 -24.40 82.74
CA CYS A 252 63.72 -24.29 82.83
C CYS A 252 63.22 -22.84 82.73
N LEU A 253 63.96 -21.88 83.32
CA LEU A 253 63.61 -20.46 83.23
C LEU A 253 63.80 -19.90 81.82
N VAL A 254 64.87 -20.30 81.12
CA VAL A 254 65.14 -19.95 79.72
C VAL A 254 64.08 -20.51 78.78
N GLU A 255 63.67 -21.77 78.96
CA GLU A 255 62.60 -22.38 78.15
C GLU A 255 61.24 -21.70 78.40
N ALA A 256 60.90 -21.39 79.67
CA ALA A 256 59.69 -20.67 80.01
C ALA A 256 59.66 -19.21 79.50
N LEU A 257 60.84 -18.56 79.39
CA LEU A 257 60.98 -17.25 78.74
C LEU A 257 60.95 -17.37 77.21
N GLY A 258 61.51 -18.44 76.64
CA GLY A 258 61.47 -18.75 75.21
C GLY A 258 60.05 -18.93 74.69
N VAL A 259 59.20 -19.69 75.38
CA VAL A 259 57.78 -19.84 75.04
C VAL A 259 57.02 -18.51 75.14
N LYS A 260 57.33 -17.66 76.13
CA LYS A 260 56.75 -16.31 76.25
C LYS A 260 57.21 -15.39 75.10
N LEU A 261 58.48 -15.45 74.73
CA LEU A 261 59.04 -14.71 73.60
C LEU A 261 58.41 -15.16 72.28
N GLN A 262 58.29 -16.47 72.05
CA GLN A 262 57.65 -17.02 70.85
C GLN A 262 56.18 -16.63 70.76
N LYS A 263 55.44 -16.63 71.88
CA LYS A 263 54.08 -16.10 71.94
C LYS A 263 54.03 -14.61 71.61
N ALA A 264 54.90 -13.79 72.21
CA ALA A 264 54.98 -12.35 71.93
C ALA A 264 55.37 -12.06 70.46
N VAL A 265 56.18 -12.91 69.83
CA VAL A 265 56.49 -12.85 68.39
C VAL A 265 55.24 -13.15 67.56
N THR A 266 54.49 -14.21 67.86
CA THR A 266 53.23 -14.49 67.14
C THR A 266 52.17 -13.40 67.33
N GLU A 267 52.08 -12.79 68.51
CA GLU A 267 51.20 -11.65 68.75
C GLU A 267 51.67 -10.41 67.97
N MET A 268 52.97 -10.10 67.98
CA MET A 268 53.56 -9.04 67.15
C MET A 268 53.29 -9.23 65.66
N ASP A 269 53.43 -10.46 65.14
CA ASP A 269 53.24 -10.72 63.72
C ASP A 269 51.74 -10.66 63.32
N ASN A 270 50.84 -11.11 64.19
CA ASN A 270 49.38 -10.85 64.04
C ASN A 270 49.07 -9.34 64.03
N TYR A 271 49.73 -8.54 64.88
CA TYR A 271 49.58 -7.07 64.87
C TYR A 271 50.15 -6.44 63.59
N LYS A 272 51.26 -6.96 63.03
CA LYS A 272 51.79 -6.53 61.72
C LYS A 272 50.81 -6.85 60.59
N GLU A 273 50.24 -8.06 60.56
CA GLU A 273 49.27 -8.46 59.55
C GLU A 273 48.01 -7.58 59.62
N MET A 274 47.49 -7.32 60.82
CA MET A 274 46.36 -6.41 61.01
C MET A 274 46.69 -4.98 60.55
N LEU A 275 47.90 -4.47 60.83
CA LEU A 275 48.33 -3.14 60.36
C LEU A 275 48.51 -3.09 58.84
N MET A 276 49.04 -4.14 58.21
CA MET A 276 49.13 -4.25 56.75
C MET A 276 47.73 -4.25 56.11
N ASN A 277 46.80 -5.04 56.66
CA ASN A 277 45.42 -5.07 56.18
C ASN A 277 44.71 -3.72 56.37
N LYS A 278 44.95 -3.01 57.48
CA LYS A 278 44.43 -1.64 57.65
C LYS A 278 45.11 -0.59 56.76
N SER A 279 46.36 -0.79 56.35
CA SER A 279 46.99 0.04 55.30
C SER A 279 46.29 -0.21 53.97
N ASN A 280 46.10 -1.47 53.58
CA ASN A 280 45.42 -1.85 52.33
C ASN A 280 43.98 -1.29 52.28
N GLU A 281 43.19 -1.43 53.36
CA GLU A 281 41.86 -0.82 53.48
C GLU A 281 41.88 0.70 53.34
N ALA A 282 42.89 1.38 53.90
CA ALA A 282 43.04 2.83 53.81
C ALA A 282 43.43 3.27 52.39
N ASP A 283 44.32 2.54 51.72
CA ASP A 283 44.71 2.77 50.33
C ASP A 283 43.54 2.51 49.37
N ASP A 284 42.70 1.50 49.61
CA ASP A 284 41.46 1.25 48.86
C ASP A 284 40.43 2.36 49.04
N CYS A 285 40.19 2.79 50.28
CA CYS A 285 39.38 3.97 50.56
C CYS A 285 39.93 5.23 49.85
N GLN A 286 41.26 5.37 49.77
CA GLN A 286 41.92 6.47 49.07
C GLN A 286 41.84 6.34 47.53
N ARG A 287 41.81 5.11 46.98
CA ARG A 287 41.57 4.85 45.55
C ARG A 287 40.14 5.21 45.15
N GLU A 288 39.13 4.74 45.89
CA GLU A 288 37.74 5.09 45.62
C GLU A 288 37.45 6.59 45.85
N LEU A 289 38.06 7.22 46.85
CA LEU A 289 37.96 8.67 47.03
C LEU A 289 38.56 9.48 45.86
N ARG A 290 39.62 8.99 45.20
CA ARG A 290 40.15 9.61 43.97
C ARG A 290 39.18 9.42 42.79
N LYS A 291 38.61 8.22 42.64
CA LYS A 291 37.66 7.87 41.58
C LYS A 291 36.37 8.70 41.69
N LEU A 292 35.74 8.75 42.87
CA LEU A 292 34.56 9.57 43.13
C LEU A 292 34.81 11.07 42.89
N LYS A 293 36.01 11.59 43.20
CA LYS A 293 36.38 12.98 42.87
C LYS A 293 36.49 13.23 41.36
N PHE A 294 37.03 12.28 40.61
CA PHE A 294 37.10 12.37 39.14
C PHE A 294 35.70 12.29 38.50
N GLU A 295 34.85 11.40 38.99
CA GLU A 295 33.44 11.29 38.60
C GLU A 295 32.65 12.56 38.93
N SER A 296 32.87 13.17 40.12
CA SER A 296 32.30 14.47 40.49
C SER A 296 32.68 15.56 39.49
N VAL A 297 33.97 15.75 39.22
CA VAL A 297 34.48 16.76 38.26
C VAL A 297 33.93 16.56 36.84
N ILE A 298 33.78 15.30 36.39
CA ILE A 298 33.13 14.99 35.11
C ILE A 298 31.65 15.39 35.13
N SER A 299 30.91 15.03 36.18
CA SER A 299 29.49 15.38 36.31
C SER A 299 29.25 16.89 36.40
N GLU A 300 30.10 17.60 37.17
CA GLU A 300 30.10 19.06 37.27
C GLU A 300 30.35 19.70 35.90
N SER A 301 31.36 19.23 35.16
CA SER A 301 31.65 19.69 33.79
C SER A 301 30.47 19.46 32.83
N GLN A 302 29.85 18.27 32.87
CA GLN A 302 28.67 17.95 32.06
C GLN A 302 27.47 18.85 32.41
N HIS A 303 27.22 19.07 33.70
CA HIS A 303 26.16 19.97 34.17
C HIS A 303 26.43 21.43 33.81
N THR A 304 27.69 21.90 33.88
CA THR A 304 28.07 23.25 33.43
C THR A 304 27.86 23.44 31.92
N MET A 305 28.23 22.46 31.09
CA MET A 305 27.96 22.51 29.65
C MET A 305 26.46 22.51 29.34
N LEU A 306 25.68 21.66 30.02
CA LEU A 306 24.24 21.57 29.83
C LEU A 306 23.52 22.85 30.27
N LEU A 307 23.93 23.45 31.40
CA LEU A 307 23.42 24.75 31.85
C LEU A 307 23.65 25.82 30.79
N LYS A 308 24.88 25.94 30.28
CA LYS A 308 25.21 26.90 29.23
C LYS A 308 24.40 26.66 27.95
N GLU A 309 24.22 25.41 27.53
CA GLU A 309 23.36 25.06 26.38
C GLU A 309 21.91 25.54 26.59
N LYS A 310 21.38 25.48 27.83
CA LYS A 310 20.03 25.99 28.14
C LYS A 310 19.98 27.51 28.29
N GLU A 311 21.05 28.16 28.72
CA GLU A 311 21.19 29.62 28.70
C GLU A 311 21.23 30.15 27.26
N ASP A 312 22.04 29.56 26.38
CA ASP A 312 22.11 29.90 24.95
C ASP A 312 20.75 29.62 24.25
N SER A 313 20.06 28.53 24.62
CA SER A 313 18.69 28.23 24.16
C SER A 313 17.66 29.25 24.65
N LEU A 314 17.78 29.72 25.90
CA LEU A 314 16.90 30.75 26.45
C LEU A 314 17.15 32.11 25.78
N MET A 315 18.41 32.47 25.55
CA MET A 315 18.79 33.71 24.88
C MET A 315 18.28 33.76 23.43
N THR A 316 18.38 32.67 22.68
CA THR A 316 17.81 32.58 21.33
C THR A 316 16.27 32.65 21.35
N CYS A 317 15.59 32.01 22.30
CA CYS A 317 14.15 32.21 22.50
C CYS A 317 13.79 33.67 22.82
N GLN A 318 14.57 34.38 23.65
CA GLN A 318 14.36 35.80 23.96
C GLN A 318 14.66 36.75 22.79
N GLN A 319 15.52 36.35 21.85
CA GLN A 319 15.77 37.09 20.60
C GLN A 319 14.59 36.90 19.64
N ILE A 320 14.11 35.66 19.47
CA ILE A 320 12.93 35.34 18.65
C ILE A 320 11.69 36.06 19.20
N TYR A 321 11.48 36.06 20.51
CA TYR A 321 10.38 36.81 21.14
C TYR A 321 10.44 38.31 20.83
N ARG A 322 11.63 38.93 20.92
CA ARG A 322 11.82 40.36 20.58
C ARG A 322 11.55 40.65 19.10
N ALA A 323 12.07 39.84 18.19
CA ALA A 323 11.81 40.00 16.75
C ALA A 323 10.31 39.88 16.42
N LEU A 324 9.59 38.93 17.03
CA LEU A 324 8.14 38.79 16.86
C LEU A 324 7.36 39.96 17.49
N GLN A 325 7.79 40.48 18.64
CA GLN A 325 7.22 41.67 19.26
C GLN A 325 7.41 42.92 18.39
N GLU A 326 8.60 43.08 17.80
CA GLU A 326 8.92 44.17 16.87
C GLU A 326 8.09 44.06 15.57
N GLU A 327 8.01 42.88 14.95
CA GLU A 327 7.16 42.64 13.77
C GLU A 327 5.69 42.92 14.07
N LEU A 328 5.18 42.50 15.24
CA LEU A 328 3.80 42.77 15.65
C LEU A 328 3.53 44.28 15.75
N THR A 329 4.40 45.07 16.40
CA THR A 329 4.22 46.53 16.44
C THR A 329 4.38 47.22 15.07
N ALA A 330 5.13 46.62 14.14
CA ALA A 330 5.20 47.10 12.76
C ALA A 330 3.90 46.78 12.00
N LYS A 331 3.25 45.65 12.27
CA LYS A 331 1.94 45.28 11.69
C LYS A 331 0.81 46.14 12.24
N GLU A 332 0.80 46.43 13.54
CA GLU A 332 -0.17 47.35 14.15
C GLU A 332 -0.10 48.75 13.49
N LYS A 333 1.11 49.31 13.33
CA LYS A 333 1.31 50.59 12.62
C LYS A 333 0.86 50.52 11.16
N GLN A 334 1.13 49.41 10.47
CA GLN A 334 0.67 49.19 9.10
C GLN A 334 -0.88 49.14 9.01
N GLU A 335 -1.55 48.55 10.00
CA GLU A 335 -3.01 48.52 10.09
C GLU A 335 -3.60 49.90 10.38
N GLU A 336 -2.99 50.69 11.26
CA GLU A 336 -3.38 52.09 11.52
C GLU A 336 -3.21 53.00 10.29
N ASP A 337 -2.10 52.85 9.54
CA ASP A 337 -1.88 53.56 8.29
C ASP A 337 -2.95 53.22 7.25
N ILE A 338 -3.36 51.95 7.17
CA ILE A 338 -4.44 51.50 6.28
C ILE A 338 -5.79 52.06 6.74
N LYS A 339 -6.12 52.03 8.04
CA LYS A 339 -7.34 52.66 8.59
C LYS A 339 -7.39 54.15 8.28
N ARG A 340 -6.29 54.88 8.48
CA ARG A 340 -6.19 56.31 8.15
C ARG A 340 -6.41 56.58 6.66
N ARG A 341 -5.93 55.71 5.75
CA ARG A 341 -6.22 55.80 4.31
C ARG A 341 -7.66 55.48 3.94
N ILE A 342 -8.28 54.48 4.57
CA ILE A 342 -9.70 54.14 4.35
C ILE A 342 -10.58 55.33 4.74
N ASN A 343 -10.40 55.89 5.94
CA ASN A 343 -11.17 57.03 6.42
C ASN A 343 -11.05 58.25 5.48
N LEU A 344 -9.88 58.49 4.88
CA LEU A 344 -9.69 59.56 3.89
C LEU A 344 -10.50 59.30 2.61
N ALA A 345 -10.42 58.10 2.05
CA ALA A 345 -11.19 57.71 0.86
C ALA A 345 -12.71 57.70 1.11
N GLU A 346 -13.16 57.36 2.31
CA GLU A 346 -14.57 57.44 2.71
C GLU A 346 -15.05 58.90 2.78
N ASN A 347 -14.23 59.82 3.29
CA ASN A 347 -14.54 61.26 3.28
C ASN A 347 -14.58 61.84 1.86
N GLU A 348 -13.62 61.49 0.99
CA GLU A 348 -13.62 61.87 -0.43
C GLU A 348 -14.86 61.34 -1.17
N LEU A 349 -15.29 60.12 -0.85
CA LEU A 349 -16.51 59.51 -1.37
C LEU A 349 -17.78 60.25 -0.88
N GLU A 350 -17.82 60.76 0.35
CA GLU A 350 -18.97 61.54 0.84
C GLU A 350 -19.02 62.95 0.24
N ILE A 351 -17.85 63.59 0.03
CA ILE A 351 -17.75 64.88 -0.68
C ILE A 351 -18.23 64.72 -2.14
N THR A 352 -17.83 63.65 -2.82
CA THR A 352 -18.29 63.41 -4.20
C THR A 352 -19.77 63.03 -4.30
N LYS A 353 -20.35 62.34 -3.31
CA LYS A 353 -21.82 62.14 -3.24
C LYS A 353 -22.59 63.44 -3.05
N THR A 354 -22.13 64.31 -2.15
CA THR A 354 -22.81 65.57 -1.83
C THR A 354 -22.78 66.53 -3.02
N LEU A 355 -21.63 66.67 -3.69
CA LEU A 355 -21.51 67.38 -4.97
C LEU A 355 -22.44 66.78 -6.05
N LEU A 356 -22.47 65.45 -6.21
CA LEU A 356 -23.34 64.79 -7.19
C LEU A 356 -24.83 65.07 -6.95
N ASN A 357 -25.25 65.19 -5.69
CA ASN A 357 -26.63 65.53 -5.35
C ASN A 357 -26.94 67.02 -5.62
N GLN A 358 -26.01 67.93 -5.30
CA GLN A 358 -26.13 69.35 -5.66
C GLN A 358 -26.30 69.53 -7.18
N THR A 359 -25.46 68.90 -8.00
CA THR A 359 -25.59 68.96 -9.47
C THR A 359 -26.88 68.33 -9.99
N ARG A 360 -27.46 67.33 -9.29
CA ARG A 360 -28.79 66.78 -9.63
C ARG A 360 -29.92 67.76 -9.33
N GLU A 361 -29.82 68.52 -8.24
CA GLU A 361 -30.77 69.56 -7.87
C GLU A 361 -30.70 70.75 -8.83
N GLU A 362 -29.49 71.20 -9.21
CA GLU A 362 -29.26 72.20 -10.27
C GLU A 362 -29.83 71.76 -11.63
N VAL A 363 -29.63 70.50 -12.02
CA VAL A 363 -30.21 69.94 -13.26
C VAL A 363 -31.75 69.83 -13.17
N LEU A 364 -32.34 69.76 -11.97
CA LEU A 364 -33.79 69.82 -11.79
C LEU A 364 -34.32 71.25 -11.86
N THR A 365 -33.67 72.24 -11.23
CA THR A 365 -34.10 73.65 -11.33
C THR A 365 -34.01 74.16 -12.76
N LEU A 366 -32.90 73.91 -13.47
CA LEU A 366 -32.71 74.29 -14.87
C LEU A 366 -33.74 73.64 -15.82
N LYS A 367 -34.22 72.42 -15.51
CA LYS A 367 -35.32 71.79 -16.25
C LYS A 367 -36.65 72.51 -16.01
N ASN A 368 -36.96 72.81 -14.76
CA ASN A 368 -38.19 73.52 -14.40
C ASN A 368 -38.21 74.93 -15.00
N GLU A 369 -37.09 75.65 -14.99
CA GLU A 369 -36.93 76.96 -15.63
C GLU A 369 -37.13 76.88 -17.15
N ARG A 370 -36.54 75.87 -17.82
CA ARG A 370 -36.76 75.62 -19.25
C ARG A 370 -38.23 75.33 -19.57
N GLU A 371 -38.92 74.58 -18.72
CA GLU A 371 -40.33 74.24 -18.92
C GLU A 371 -41.25 75.45 -18.71
N LEU A 372 -40.98 76.28 -17.70
CA LEU A 372 -41.64 77.59 -17.51
C LEU A 372 -41.40 78.54 -18.70
N MET A 373 -40.18 78.57 -19.24
CA MET A 373 -39.86 79.34 -20.45
C MET A 373 -40.64 78.84 -21.67
N LEU A 374 -40.74 77.52 -21.87
CA LEU A 374 -41.53 76.93 -22.96
C LEU A 374 -43.02 77.26 -22.84
N ILE A 375 -43.59 77.21 -21.63
CA ILE A 375 -44.98 77.61 -21.37
C ILE A 375 -45.19 79.11 -21.67
N SER A 376 -44.22 79.96 -21.32
CA SER A 376 -44.25 81.40 -21.62
C SER A 376 -44.22 81.67 -23.14
N HIS A 377 -43.32 80.99 -23.87
CA HIS A 377 -43.21 81.11 -25.33
C HIS A 377 -44.49 80.61 -26.03
N GLN A 378 -45.04 79.47 -25.59
CA GLN A 378 -46.31 78.94 -26.12
C GLN A 378 -47.45 79.95 -25.96
N LYS A 379 -47.60 80.54 -24.78
CA LYS A 379 -48.62 81.56 -24.50
C LYS A 379 -48.44 82.83 -25.35
N SER A 380 -47.19 83.23 -25.63
CA SER A 380 -46.89 84.35 -26.53
C SER A 380 -47.28 84.04 -27.98
N ILE A 381 -47.00 82.82 -28.45
CA ILE A 381 -47.41 82.34 -29.79
C ILE A 381 -48.93 82.35 -29.93
N GLU A 382 -49.66 81.88 -28.91
CA GLU A 382 -51.14 81.91 -28.88
C GLU A 382 -51.70 83.34 -28.95
N GLN A 383 -51.11 84.29 -28.22
CA GLN A 383 -51.49 85.71 -28.30
C GLN A 383 -51.23 86.33 -29.68
N LEU A 384 -50.11 85.98 -30.33
CA LEU A 384 -49.81 86.43 -31.69
C LEU A 384 -50.78 85.82 -32.72
N GLN A 385 -51.13 84.54 -32.58
CA GLN A 385 -52.13 83.88 -33.43
C GLN A 385 -53.52 84.51 -33.30
N GLU A 386 -53.95 84.85 -32.08
CA GLU A 386 -55.23 85.51 -31.84
C GLU A 386 -55.24 86.95 -32.40
N THR A 387 -54.13 87.68 -32.25
CA THR A 387 -53.95 89.02 -32.87
C THR A 387 -54.01 88.96 -34.40
N LEU A 388 -53.51 87.86 -35.00
CA LEU A 388 -53.63 87.61 -36.45
C LEU A 388 -55.06 87.29 -36.87
N ARG A 389 -55.80 86.46 -36.11
CA ARG A 389 -57.22 86.17 -36.39
C ARG A 389 -58.07 87.44 -36.41
N GLN A 390 -57.84 88.36 -35.47
CA GLN A 390 -58.60 89.61 -35.38
C GLN A 390 -58.33 90.55 -36.58
N LYS A 391 -57.12 90.54 -37.15
CA LYS A 391 -56.81 91.24 -38.41
C LYS A 391 -57.37 90.53 -39.65
N LEU A 392 -57.46 89.20 -39.62
CA LEU A 392 -58.04 88.40 -40.72
C LEU A 392 -59.58 88.51 -40.83
N LEU A 393 -60.21 89.40 -40.05
CA LEU A 393 -61.63 89.74 -40.08
C LEU A 393 -61.92 91.15 -40.66
N SER A 394 -60.90 91.93 -41.05
CA SER A 394 -61.09 93.28 -41.62
C SER A 394 -60.91 93.38 -43.14
N ASP A 395 -60.27 92.40 -43.78
CA ASP A 395 -59.76 92.51 -45.16
C ASP A 395 -60.18 91.33 -46.08
N ASP A 396 -61.38 90.77 -45.86
CA ASP A 396 -61.86 89.57 -46.56
C ASP A 396 -61.83 89.67 -48.11
N ASN A 397 -62.01 90.86 -48.68
CA ASN A 397 -62.04 91.09 -50.13
C ASN A 397 -60.66 90.93 -50.84
N TRP A 398 -59.54 91.07 -50.12
CA TRP A 398 -58.21 90.71 -50.66
C TRP A 398 -57.82 89.28 -50.33
N LYS A 399 -58.30 88.79 -49.19
CA LYS A 399 -58.08 87.45 -48.67
C LYS A 399 -58.60 86.37 -49.60
N GLU A 400 -59.86 86.42 -50.05
CA GLU A 400 -60.40 85.43 -51.01
C GLU A 400 -59.58 85.35 -52.31
N LYS A 401 -59.07 86.48 -52.81
CA LYS A 401 -58.32 86.53 -54.07
C LYS A 401 -56.91 85.95 -53.94
N ILE A 402 -56.22 86.24 -52.83
CA ILE A 402 -54.92 85.63 -52.52
C ILE A 402 -55.11 84.15 -52.15
N GLU A 403 -56.16 83.79 -51.41
CA GLU A 403 -56.47 82.39 -51.09
C GLU A 403 -56.80 81.58 -52.34
N ALA A 404 -57.43 82.15 -53.37
CA ALA A 404 -57.68 81.47 -54.65
C ALA A 404 -56.40 81.16 -55.44
N GLU A 405 -55.46 82.11 -55.57
CA GLU A 405 -54.18 81.86 -56.24
C GLU A 405 -53.27 80.96 -55.40
N LEU A 406 -53.22 81.17 -54.08
CA LEU A 406 -52.47 80.34 -53.14
C LEU A 406 -53.04 78.91 -53.05
N ALA A 407 -54.34 78.71 -53.20
CA ALA A 407 -54.95 77.37 -53.32
C ALA A 407 -54.57 76.68 -54.63
N LYS A 408 -54.45 77.44 -55.73
CA LYS A 408 -54.01 76.91 -57.03
C LYS A 408 -52.52 76.51 -56.99
N GLU A 409 -51.67 77.35 -56.41
CA GLU A 409 -50.24 77.07 -56.24
C GLU A 409 -50.02 75.90 -55.26
N ARG A 410 -50.75 75.87 -54.14
CA ARG A 410 -50.79 74.70 -53.22
C ARG A 410 -51.28 73.43 -53.90
N ALA A 411 -52.25 73.50 -54.80
CA ALA A 411 -52.72 72.33 -55.55
C ALA A 411 -51.65 71.81 -56.52
N GLN A 412 -50.92 72.71 -57.20
CA GLN A 412 -49.80 72.33 -58.06
C GLN A 412 -48.66 71.71 -57.24
N HIS A 413 -48.20 72.36 -56.18
CA HIS A 413 -47.16 71.81 -55.30
C HIS A 413 -47.58 70.53 -54.58
N LEU A 414 -48.87 70.32 -54.29
CA LEU A 414 -49.36 69.07 -53.71
C LEU A 414 -49.31 67.93 -54.74
N VAL A 415 -49.65 68.19 -56.01
CA VAL A 415 -49.46 67.20 -57.09
C VAL A 415 -47.97 66.92 -57.32
N GLU A 416 -47.13 67.94 -57.42
CA GLU A 416 -45.66 67.77 -57.56
C GLU A 416 -45.05 66.99 -56.37
N PHE A 417 -45.54 67.23 -55.16
CA PHE A 417 -45.11 66.50 -53.96
C PHE A 417 -45.67 65.08 -53.91
N GLU A 418 -46.88 64.83 -54.39
CA GLU A 418 -47.42 63.46 -54.53
C GLU A 418 -46.66 62.67 -55.61
N GLU A 419 -46.30 63.29 -56.74
CA GLU A 419 -45.46 62.71 -57.79
C GLU A 419 -44.04 62.43 -57.27
N GLN A 420 -43.38 63.37 -56.61
CA GLN A 420 -42.07 63.13 -55.97
C GLN A 420 -42.15 62.05 -54.88
N ALA A 421 -43.21 62.04 -54.06
CA ALA A 421 -43.42 61.03 -53.04
C ALA A 421 -43.76 59.65 -53.63
N LEU A 422 -44.29 59.56 -54.86
CA LEU A 422 -44.42 58.31 -55.61
C LEU A 422 -43.07 57.87 -56.16
N LEU A 423 -42.30 58.76 -56.80
CA LEU A 423 -40.95 58.46 -57.29
C LEU A 423 -40.03 57.96 -56.15
N PHE A 424 -40.03 58.62 -54.99
CA PHE A 424 -39.27 58.14 -53.83
C PHE A 424 -39.80 56.81 -53.27
N LYS A 425 -41.10 56.51 -53.34
CA LYS A 425 -41.65 55.17 -52.98
C LYS A 425 -41.21 54.10 -53.98
N GLU A 426 -41.11 54.43 -55.27
CA GLU A 426 -40.64 53.51 -56.30
C GLU A 426 -39.13 53.28 -56.22
N GLU A 427 -38.33 54.33 -55.99
CA GLU A 427 -36.88 54.24 -55.76
C GLU A 427 -36.56 53.46 -54.48
N THR A 428 -37.21 53.77 -53.35
CA THR A 428 -36.98 53.03 -52.09
C THR A 428 -37.47 51.59 -52.17
N LYS A 429 -38.54 51.30 -52.93
CA LYS A 429 -38.97 49.94 -53.23
C LYS A 429 -37.94 49.20 -54.09
N LEU A 430 -37.44 49.82 -55.16
CA LEU A 430 -36.42 49.25 -56.04
C LEU A 430 -35.13 48.94 -55.25
N GLN A 431 -34.66 49.89 -54.44
CA GLN A 431 -33.48 49.71 -53.59
C GLN A 431 -33.69 48.61 -52.52
N LEU A 432 -34.89 48.53 -51.94
CA LEU A 432 -35.25 47.47 -51.01
C LEU A 432 -35.32 46.09 -51.69
N ASP A 433 -35.81 46.02 -52.93
CA ASP A 433 -35.88 44.78 -53.71
C ASP A 433 -34.48 44.33 -54.18
N ILE A 434 -33.61 45.25 -54.57
CA ILE A 434 -32.17 45.01 -54.83
C ILE A 434 -31.45 44.48 -53.57
N GLU A 435 -31.73 45.05 -52.40
CA GLU A 435 -31.15 44.54 -51.15
C GLU A 435 -31.71 43.16 -50.77
N LYS A 436 -33.00 42.90 -50.96
CA LYS A 436 -33.57 41.54 -50.80
C LYS A 436 -32.87 40.52 -51.70
N GLU A 437 -32.61 40.87 -52.96
CA GLU A 437 -31.92 40.00 -53.92
C GLU A 437 -30.50 39.67 -53.45
N LYS A 438 -29.70 40.68 -53.08
CA LYS A 438 -28.36 40.49 -52.48
C LYS A 438 -28.40 39.60 -51.23
N HIS A 439 -29.35 39.82 -50.33
CA HIS A 439 -29.50 39.03 -49.11
C HIS A 439 -29.91 37.58 -49.43
N GLN A 440 -30.77 37.37 -50.42
CA GLN A 440 -31.18 36.05 -50.90
C GLN A 440 -30.02 35.30 -51.55
N ASP A 441 -29.16 35.97 -52.33
CA ASP A 441 -27.94 35.37 -52.89
C ASP A 441 -26.92 34.99 -51.82
N ILE A 442 -26.73 35.84 -50.80
CA ILE A 442 -25.89 35.53 -49.64
C ILE A 442 -26.44 34.31 -48.89
N ILE A 443 -27.77 34.21 -48.71
CA ILE A 443 -28.43 33.04 -48.10
C ILE A 443 -28.24 31.78 -48.97
N GLN A 444 -28.37 31.88 -50.30
CA GLN A 444 -28.12 30.76 -51.21
C GLN A 444 -26.67 30.28 -51.16
N LYS A 445 -25.71 31.23 -51.13
CA LYS A 445 -24.28 30.93 -50.98
C LYS A 445 -24.00 30.17 -49.68
N TYR A 446 -24.48 30.67 -48.54
CA TYR A 446 -24.25 30.00 -47.25
C TYR A 446 -24.94 28.63 -47.16
N LYS A 447 -26.12 28.44 -47.77
CA LYS A 447 -26.75 27.11 -47.89
C LYS A 447 -25.86 26.15 -48.67
N LYS A 448 -25.32 26.57 -49.81
CA LYS A 448 -24.42 25.73 -50.61
C LYS A 448 -23.12 25.41 -49.86
N GLU A 449 -22.52 26.39 -49.17
CA GLU A 449 -21.34 26.16 -48.33
C GLU A 449 -21.64 25.17 -47.18
N GLN A 450 -22.83 25.25 -46.57
CA GLN A 450 -23.30 24.29 -45.57
C GLN A 450 -23.48 22.88 -46.17
N GLU A 451 -24.10 22.75 -47.34
CA GLU A 451 -24.28 21.48 -48.05
C GLU A 451 -22.93 20.84 -48.43
N GLU A 452 -21.98 21.63 -48.94
CA GLU A 452 -20.63 21.15 -49.25
C GLU A 452 -19.86 20.71 -47.99
N LEU A 453 -20.01 21.40 -46.86
CA LEU A 453 -19.42 21.00 -45.58
C LEU A 453 -20.07 19.72 -45.03
N GLN A 454 -21.40 19.60 -45.14
CA GLN A 454 -22.14 18.42 -44.71
C GLN A 454 -21.81 17.18 -45.55
N MET A 455 -21.55 17.36 -46.85
CA MET A 455 -20.99 16.32 -47.73
C MET A 455 -19.59 15.89 -47.26
N LYS A 456 -18.66 16.85 -47.11
CA LYS A 456 -17.28 16.58 -46.64
C LYS A 456 -17.25 15.87 -45.27
N ILE A 457 -18.14 16.23 -44.35
CA ILE A 457 -18.29 15.55 -43.05
C ILE A 457 -18.79 14.11 -43.24
N SER A 458 -19.75 13.88 -44.14
CA SER A 458 -20.27 12.55 -44.45
C SER A 458 -19.22 11.65 -45.11
N ASP A 459 -18.40 12.20 -46.01
CA ASP A 459 -17.29 11.49 -46.66
C ASP A 459 -16.19 11.10 -45.65
N LEU A 460 -15.85 12.01 -44.73
CA LEU A 460 -14.90 11.72 -43.65
C LEU A 460 -15.42 10.65 -42.67
N ILE A 461 -16.71 10.72 -42.29
CA ILE A 461 -17.35 9.72 -41.42
C ILE A 461 -17.40 8.35 -42.11
N THR A 462 -17.78 8.29 -43.39
CA THR A 462 -17.86 7.01 -44.13
C THR A 462 -16.48 6.41 -44.41
N GLY A 463 -15.48 7.25 -44.72
CA GLY A 463 -14.07 6.85 -44.81
C GLY A 463 -13.57 6.25 -43.49
N ALA A 464 -13.59 7.02 -42.39
CA ALA A 464 -13.15 6.54 -41.08
C ALA A 464 -13.91 5.29 -40.62
N THR A 465 -15.22 5.20 -40.90
CA THR A 465 -16.04 4.01 -40.59
C THR A 465 -15.62 2.78 -41.39
N ARG A 466 -15.27 2.93 -42.68
CA ARG A 466 -14.75 1.84 -43.51
C ARG A 466 -13.38 1.39 -43.01
N ASP A 467 -12.50 2.33 -42.73
CA ASP A 467 -11.11 2.04 -42.39
C ASP A 467 -11.02 1.38 -40.99
N LEU A 468 -11.81 1.85 -40.01
CA LEU A 468 -12.00 1.16 -38.72
C LEU A 468 -12.65 -0.23 -38.86
N ARG A 469 -13.58 -0.42 -39.80
CA ARG A 469 -14.14 -1.77 -40.09
C ARG A 469 -13.07 -2.72 -40.64
N GLN A 470 -12.20 -2.24 -41.52
CA GLN A 470 -11.08 -3.03 -42.08
C GLN A 470 -10.06 -3.39 -40.99
N GLU A 471 -9.72 -2.47 -40.08
CA GLU A 471 -8.86 -2.78 -38.94
C GLU A 471 -9.52 -3.81 -38.00
N VAL A 472 -10.82 -3.68 -37.71
CA VAL A 472 -11.56 -4.65 -36.89
C VAL A 472 -11.65 -6.03 -37.55
N THR A 473 -11.77 -6.14 -38.87
CA THR A 473 -11.70 -7.45 -39.56
C THR A 473 -10.29 -8.03 -39.49
N ALA A 474 -9.25 -7.25 -39.79
CA ALA A 474 -7.86 -7.72 -39.73
C ALA A 474 -7.43 -8.14 -38.31
N LEU A 475 -7.96 -7.48 -37.26
CA LEU A 475 -7.73 -7.87 -35.87
C LEU A 475 -8.50 -9.15 -35.49
N ARG A 476 -9.72 -9.36 -36.02
CA ARG A 476 -10.48 -10.62 -35.84
C ARG A 476 -9.80 -11.80 -36.53
N GLU A 477 -9.27 -11.60 -37.73
CA GLU A 477 -8.51 -12.60 -38.48
C GLU A 477 -7.24 -13.00 -37.72
N LYS A 478 -6.43 -12.02 -37.28
CA LYS A 478 -5.25 -12.27 -36.43
C LYS A 478 -5.58 -12.97 -35.11
N LEU A 479 -6.72 -12.64 -34.49
CA LEU A 479 -7.20 -13.32 -33.29
C LEU A 479 -7.53 -14.79 -33.57
N TYR A 480 -8.22 -15.06 -34.69
CA TYR A 480 -8.60 -16.40 -35.13
C TYR A 480 -7.37 -17.26 -35.49
N GLU A 481 -6.42 -16.72 -36.27
CA GLU A 481 -5.12 -17.36 -36.55
C GLU A 481 -4.29 -17.64 -35.28
N SER A 482 -4.35 -16.74 -34.29
CA SER A 482 -3.67 -16.95 -33.00
C SER A 482 -4.35 -18.04 -32.18
N HIS A 483 -5.68 -18.14 -32.25
CA HIS A 483 -6.46 -19.17 -31.56
C HIS A 483 -6.25 -20.56 -32.19
N ILE A 484 -6.19 -20.66 -33.52
CA ILE A 484 -5.82 -21.89 -34.25
C ILE A 484 -4.41 -22.34 -33.83
N ARG A 485 -3.39 -21.48 -33.96
CA ARG A 485 -2.01 -21.86 -33.58
C ARG A 485 -1.89 -22.27 -32.11
N TYR A 486 -2.62 -21.62 -31.20
CA TYR A 486 -2.66 -22.02 -29.80
C TYR A 486 -3.30 -23.40 -29.58
N THR A 487 -4.38 -23.72 -30.31
CA THR A 487 -5.02 -25.05 -30.20
C THR A 487 -4.16 -26.14 -30.86
N GLU A 488 -3.54 -25.87 -32.00
CA GLU A 488 -2.55 -26.76 -32.63
C GLU A 488 -1.34 -27.03 -31.71
N GLU A 489 -0.78 -25.98 -31.08
CA GLU A 489 0.35 -26.11 -30.14
C GLU A 489 -0.05 -26.83 -28.85
N SER A 490 -1.28 -26.62 -28.35
CA SER A 490 -1.84 -27.36 -27.21
C SER A 490 -2.03 -28.84 -27.54
N GLU A 491 -2.64 -29.16 -28.68
CA GLU A 491 -2.79 -30.55 -29.15
C GLU A 491 -1.43 -31.23 -29.35
N SER A 492 -0.43 -30.52 -29.87
CA SER A 492 0.93 -31.06 -30.04
C SER A 492 1.56 -31.39 -28.67
N LYS A 493 1.41 -30.52 -27.68
CA LYS A 493 1.89 -30.74 -26.31
C LYS A 493 1.11 -31.84 -25.58
N GLU A 494 -0.18 -31.98 -25.84
CA GLU A 494 -1.00 -33.05 -25.26
C GLU A 494 -0.60 -34.42 -25.85
N LYS A 495 -0.31 -34.47 -27.16
CA LYS A 495 0.27 -35.66 -27.82
C LYS A 495 1.69 -35.95 -27.31
N GLU A 496 2.51 -34.93 -27.04
CA GLU A 496 3.83 -35.09 -26.41
C GLU A 496 3.73 -35.63 -24.98
N ILE A 497 2.82 -35.09 -24.17
CA ILE A 497 2.51 -35.56 -22.82
C ILE A 497 2.03 -37.02 -22.84
N GLU A 498 1.17 -37.40 -23.79
CA GLU A 498 0.71 -38.79 -23.92
C GLU A 498 1.85 -39.72 -24.36
N ASN A 499 2.72 -39.30 -25.27
CA ASN A 499 3.93 -40.05 -25.62
C ASN A 499 4.87 -40.21 -24.42
N LEU A 500 5.03 -39.18 -23.59
CA LEU A 500 5.83 -39.23 -22.36
C LEU A 500 5.19 -40.15 -21.30
N LYS A 501 3.86 -40.16 -21.13
CA LYS A 501 3.16 -41.14 -20.27
C LYS A 501 3.41 -42.57 -20.75
N ASN A 502 3.31 -42.82 -22.07
CA ASN A 502 3.57 -44.14 -22.64
C ASN A 502 5.04 -44.57 -22.43
N LEU A 503 5.99 -43.65 -22.56
CA LEU A 503 7.41 -43.91 -22.31
C LEU A 503 7.69 -44.16 -20.81
N VAL A 504 7.04 -43.43 -19.91
CA VAL A 504 7.08 -43.69 -18.46
C VAL A 504 6.48 -45.06 -18.14
N ALA A 505 5.34 -45.43 -18.71
CA ALA A 505 4.75 -46.75 -18.55
C ALA A 505 5.64 -47.88 -19.11
N GLU A 506 6.39 -47.64 -20.20
CA GLU A 506 7.42 -48.58 -20.68
C GLU A 506 8.57 -48.71 -19.68
N PHE A 507 9.07 -47.60 -19.14
CA PHE A 507 10.13 -47.61 -18.12
C PHE A 507 9.66 -48.26 -16.81
N GLU A 508 8.43 -48.01 -16.36
CA GLU A 508 7.82 -48.69 -15.21
C GLU A 508 7.64 -50.19 -15.49
N SER A 509 7.24 -50.58 -16.70
CA SER A 509 7.15 -51.99 -17.11
C SER A 509 8.52 -52.67 -17.17
N ARG A 510 9.56 -51.97 -17.62
CA ARG A 510 10.96 -52.44 -17.58
C ARG A 510 11.46 -52.57 -16.15
N LEU A 511 11.31 -51.54 -15.33
CA LEU A 511 11.71 -51.55 -13.92
C LEU A 511 10.96 -52.66 -13.14
N LYS A 512 9.67 -52.86 -13.43
CA LYS A 512 8.87 -53.95 -12.88
C LYS A 512 9.46 -55.32 -13.25
N LYS A 513 9.77 -55.56 -14.52
CA LYS A 513 10.43 -56.81 -14.98
C LYS A 513 11.83 -56.98 -14.40
N GLU A 514 12.58 -55.90 -14.21
CA GLU A 514 13.93 -55.92 -13.65
C GLU A 514 13.91 -56.19 -12.14
N ILE A 515 12.92 -55.65 -11.41
CA ILE A 515 12.62 -56.01 -10.02
C ILE A 515 12.18 -57.48 -9.92
N ASP A 516 11.19 -57.90 -10.71
CA ASP A 516 10.68 -59.29 -10.71
C ASP A 516 11.79 -60.30 -11.09
N SER A 517 12.69 -59.91 -11.99
CA SER A 517 13.90 -60.69 -12.33
C SER A 517 14.91 -60.71 -11.18
N ASN A 518 15.18 -59.58 -10.53
CA ASN A 518 16.11 -59.51 -9.41
C ASN A 518 15.58 -60.26 -8.17
N ASP A 519 14.27 -60.26 -7.94
CA ASP A 519 13.62 -61.10 -6.93
C ASP A 519 13.73 -62.59 -7.27
N SER A 520 13.63 -62.99 -8.54
CA SER A 520 13.88 -64.39 -8.93
C SER A 520 15.34 -64.82 -8.69
N VAL A 521 16.31 -63.96 -9.01
CA VAL A 521 17.75 -64.18 -8.72
C VAL A 521 18.02 -64.20 -7.21
N SER A 522 17.35 -63.34 -6.43
CA SER A 522 17.38 -63.31 -4.97
C SER A 522 16.78 -64.58 -4.35
N GLU A 523 15.73 -65.14 -4.94
CA GLU A 523 15.13 -66.40 -4.49
C GLU A 523 16.01 -67.61 -4.85
N ASP A 524 16.64 -67.62 -6.03
CA ASP A 524 17.56 -68.70 -6.43
C ASP A 524 18.87 -68.68 -5.62
N LEU A 525 19.44 -67.50 -5.34
CA LEU A 525 20.54 -67.35 -4.37
C LEU A 525 20.13 -67.82 -2.96
N ARG A 526 18.86 -67.66 -2.57
CA ARG A 526 18.33 -68.15 -1.29
C ARG A 526 18.16 -69.67 -1.28
N LYS A 527 17.79 -70.28 -2.42
CA LYS A 527 17.77 -71.74 -2.60
C LYS A 527 19.18 -72.31 -2.55
N GLU A 528 20.15 -71.70 -3.23
CA GLU A 528 21.55 -72.12 -3.23
C GLU A 528 22.20 -71.99 -1.84
N MET A 529 22.02 -70.86 -1.14
CA MET A 529 22.49 -70.68 0.24
C MET A 529 21.89 -71.71 1.20
N LYS A 530 20.62 -72.09 1.01
CA LYS A 530 19.99 -73.16 1.80
C LYS A 530 20.60 -74.52 1.48
N GLN A 531 20.79 -74.85 0.19
CA GLN A 531 21.47 -76.07 -0.25
C GLN A 531 22.90 -76.17 0.32
N LYS A 532 23.67 -75.07 0.32
CA LYS A 532 25.01 -75.02 0.91
C LYS A 532 25.01 -75.10 2.43
N SER A 533 23.99 -74.56 3.12
CA SER A 533 23.80 -74.76 4.56
C SER A 533 23.51 -76.23 4.90
N ASP A 534 22.66 -76.90 4.13
CA ASP A 534 22.30 -78.31 4.35
C ASP A 534 23.40 -79.29 3.84
N GLU A 535 24.29 -78.83 2.97
CA GLU A 535 25.56 -79.49 2.63
C GLU A 535 26.59 -79.36 3.76
N LEU A 536 26.77 -78.16 4.31
CA LEU A 536 27.67 -77.92 5.45
C LEU A 536 27.24 -78.74 6.69
N LYS A 537 25.94 -78.84 6.98
CA LYS A 537 25.41 -79.70 8.06
C LYS A 537 25.76 -81.17 7.84
N ARG A 538 25.65 -81.68 6.61
CA ARG A 538 26.03 -83.07 6.27
C ARG A 538 27.54 -83.30 6.44
N VAL A 539 28.37 -82.34 6.04
CA VAL A 539 29.83 -82.39 6.23
C VAL A 539 30.19 -82.34 7.73
N MET A 540 29.56 -81.49 8.52
CA MET A 540 29.73 -81.47 9.99
C MET A 540 29.36 -82.81 10.64
N LEU A 541 28.22 -83.40 10.26
CA LEU A 541 27.78 -84.70 10.78
C LEU A 541 28.78 -85.82 10.45
N ALA A 542 29.29 -85.85 9.21
CA ALA A 542 30.34 -86.78 8.80
C ALA A 542 31.66 -86.53 9.55
N GLN A 543 32.02 -85.26 9.81
CA GLN A 543 33.21 -84.90 10.59
C GLN A 543 33.09 -85.38 12.05
N THR A 544 31.93 -85.19 12.70
CA THR A 544 31.68 -85.70 14.06
C THR A 544 31.76 -87.23 14.10
N GLN A 545 31.18 -87.93 13.12
CA GLN A 545 31.27 -89.39 13.02
C GLN A 545 32.71 -89.88 12.79
N LEU A 546 33.52 -89.15 12.00
CA LEU A 546 34.94 -89.47 11.84
C LEU A 546 35.75 -89.25 13.12
N ILE A 547 35.46 -88.19 13.88
CA ILE A 547 36.08 -87.93 15.19
C ILE A 547 35.70 -89.02 16.20
N GLU A 548 34.44 -89.46 16.22
CA GLU A 548 33.97 -90.53 17.10
C GLU A 548 34.61 -91.89 16.76
N GLN A 549 34.75 -92.22 15.47
CA GLN A 549 35.52 -93.39 15.02
C GLN A 549 37.02 -93.28 15.32
N PHE A 550 37.60 -92.09 15.16
CA PHE A 550 39.00 -91.83 15.49
C PHE A 550 39.26 -92.02 16.99
N ASN A 551 38.45 -91.40 17.85
CA ASN A 551 38.57 -91.56 19.30
C ASN A 551 38.43 -93.03 19.71
N LYS A 552 37.46 -93.76 19.16
CA LYS A 552 37.26 -95.17 19.46
C LYS A 552 38.44 -96.05 19.01
N SER A 553 38.98 -95.82 17.81
CA SER A 553 40.19 -96.53 17.36
C SER A 553 41.46 -96.07 18.10
N GLN A 554 41.48 -94.87 18.70
CA GLN A 554 42.51 -94.42 19.61
C GLN A 554 42.42 -95.11 20.98
N GLU A 555 41.21 -95.31 21.52
CA GLU A 555 40.95 -96.11 22.74
C GLU A 555 41.32 -97.59 22.54
N GLU A 556 40.98 -98.17 21.38
CA GLU A 556 41.42 -99.52 21.02
C GLU A 556 42.96 -99.60 20.92
N ASN A 557 43.63 -98.55 20.40
CA ASN A 557 45.09 -98.50 20.31
C ASN A 557 45.76 -98.33 21.69
N THR A 558 45.23 -97.49 22.59
CA THR A 558 45.76 -97.40 23.97
C THR A 558 45.50 -98.67 24.78
N PHE A 559 44.35 -99.33 24.59
CA PHE A 559 44.07 -100.64 25.18
C PHE A 559 45.04 -101.72 24.67
N LEU A 560 45.35 -101.74 23.37
CA LEU A 560 46.35 -102.64 22.79
C LEU A 560 47.77 -102.32 23.27
N GLN A 561 48.14 -101.05 23.40
CA GLN A 561 49.44 -100.65 23.98
C GLN A 561 49.57 -101.06 25.45
N GLU A 562 48.52 -100.90 26.25
CA GLU A 562 48.46 -101.35 27.64
C GLU A 562 48.51 -102.89 27.74
N THR A 563 47.86 -103.60 26.82
CA THR A 563 47.92 -105.07 26.74
C THR A 563 49.33 -105.55 26.37
N VAL A 564 49.97 -104.91 25.37
CA VAL A 564 51.36 -105.20 24.97
C VAL A 564 52.35 -104.82 26.08
N ARG A 565 52.09 -103.76 26.86
CA ARG A 565 52.89 -103.40 28.03
C ARG A 565 52.88 -104.53 29.07
N ARG A 566 51.70 -105.04 29.43
CA ARG A 566 51.55 -106.17 30.36
C ARG A 566 52.15 -107.47 29.83
N GLU A 567 51.91 -107.82 28.57
CA GLU A 567 52.56 -108.98 27.95
C GLU A 567 54.10 -108.86 27.91
N CYS A 568 54.65 -107.64 27.78
CA CYS A 568 56.08 -107.40 27.88
C CYS A 568 56.60 -107.47 29.32
N GLU A 569 55.83 -107.04 30.31
CA GLU A 569 56.15 -107.16 31.74
C GLU A 569 56.11 -108.62 32.20
N GLU A 570 55.03 -109.36 31.90
CA GLU A 570 54.91 -110.80 32.15
C GLU A 570 56.02 -111.59 31.41
N ARG A 571 56.38 -111.19 30.18
CA ARG A 571 57.54 -111.79 29.47
C ARG A 571 58.88 -111.40 30.06
N PHE A 572 59.02 -110.22 30.67
CA PHE A 572 60.24 -109.84 31.37
C PHE A 572 60.40 -110.70 32.63
N GLU A 573 59.37 -110.80 33.46
CA GLU A 573 59.33 -111.68 34.64
C GLU A 573 59.56 -113.16 34.28
N LEU A 574 58.91 -113.67 33.21
CA LEU A 574 59.15 -115.03 32.71
C LEU A 574 60.56 -115.23 32.13
N THR A 575 61.18 -114.18 31.56
CA THR A 575 62.56 -114.25 31.06
C THR A 575 63.57 -114.20 32.20
N GLU A 576 63.26 -113.47 33.27
CA GLU A 576 64.05 -113.44 34.52
C GLU A 576 63.94 -114.76 35.29
N ALA A 577 62.75 -115.37 35.35
CA ALA A 577 62.59 -116.73 35.85
C ALA A 577 63.36 -117.76 34.98
N LEU A 578 63.38 -117.58 33.66
CA LEU A 578 64.15 -118.44 32.73
C LEU A 578 65.66 -118.21 32.76
N SER A 579 66.16 -117.03 33.15
CA SER A 579 67.60 -116.81 33.36
C SER A 579 68.06 -117.46 34.65
N GLN A 580 67.31 -117.30 35.75
CA GLN A 580 67.56 -117.98 37.04
C GLN A 580 67.52 -119.52 36.88
N ALA A 581 66.53 -120.05 36.15
CA ALA A 581 66.46 -121.48 35.84
C ALA A 581 67.59 -121.96 34.91
N ARG A 582 68.17 -121.09 34.07
CA ARG A 582 69.34 -121.41 33.24
C ARG A 582 70.64 -121.44 34.04
N GLU A 583 70.83 -120.56 35.02
CA GLU A 583 71.98 -120.62 35.92
C GLU A 583 72.00 -121.94 36.72
N GLN A 584 70.85 -122.36 37.25
CA GLN A 584 70.75 -123.65 37.96
C GLN A 584 70.99 -124.89 37.07
N LEU A 585 70.79 -124.78 35.74
CA LEU A 585 71.06 -125.88 34.81
C LEU A 585 72.49 -125.87 34.22
N LEU A 586 73.26 -124.80 34.41
CA LEU A 586 74.64 -124.71 33.92
C LEU A 586 75.66 -125.51 34.75
N GLU A 587 75.33 -125.90 35.99
CA GLU A 587 76.19 -126.79 36.79
C GLU A 587 76.30 -128.22 36.22
N LEU A 588 75.34 -128.66 35.40
CA LEU A 588 75.19 -130.07 35.01
C LEU A 588 75.67 -130.45 33.59
N ARG A 589 76.62 -129.69 32.99
CA ARG A 589 77.29 -130.19 31.76
C ARG A 589 78.77 -129.83 31.58
N LYS A 590 79.64 -130.58 32.27
CA LYS A 590 81.07 -130.71 31.90
C LYS A 590 81.25 -131.50 30.59
N LEU A 591 82.40 -131.26 29.94
CA LEU A 591 83.05 -131.96 28.80
C LEU A 591 82.68 -131.50 27.37
N ARG A 592 83.55 -130.64 26.82
CA ARG A 592 84.05 -130.46 25.42
C ARG A 592 83.06 -130.71 24.25
N GLY A 593 82.89 -129.84 23.25
CA GLY A 593 83.52 -128.56 22.83
C GLY A 593 83.20 -128.36 21.32
N SER A 594 83.28 -127.18 20.68
CA SER A 594 83.80 -125.87 21.08
C SER A 594 83.12 -124.71 20.30
N LEU A 595 83.24 -123.50 20.88
CA LEU A 595 83.36 -122.12 20.34
C LEU A 595 83.61 -121.93 18.81
N PRO A 596 83.37 -120.72 18.21
CA PRO A 596 82.91 -119.41 18.76
C PRO A 596 81.53 -118.95 18.18
N PHE A 597 80.64 -118.23 18.88
CA PHE A 597 80.60 -116.78 19.26
C PHE A 597 80.28 -115.74 18.15
N SER A 598 79.64 -114.64 18.61
CA SER A 598 79.56 -113.28 18.03
C SER A 598 78.45 -112.95 17.00
N PRO A 599 77.97 -111.68 16.94
CA PRO A 599 76.55 -111.44 17.26
C PRO A 599 75.84 -110.34 16.40
N CYS A 600 74.79 -109.75 16.99
CA CYS A 600 74.05 -108.51 16.66
C CYS A 600 72.65 -108.66 16.04
N SER A 601 71.66 -108.18 16.82
CA SER A 601 70.38 -107.49 16.46
C SER A 601 69.62 -107.91 15.19
N LEU A 602 68.39 -108.44 15.28
CA LEU A 602 67.14 -107.70 15.59
C LEU A 602 66.93 -106.47 14.67
N SER A 603 65.86 -106.34 13.87
CA SER A 603 64.65 -107.17 13.64
C SER A 603 64.13 -106.87 12.20
N LYS A 604 63.42 -107.72 11.43
CA LYS A 604 62.07 -108.35 11.58
C LYS A 604 60.97 -107.37 12.00
N GLY A 605 59.81 -107.23 11.33
CA GLY A 605 59.31 -107.82 10.08
C GLY A 605 59.60 -107.00 8.81
N SER A 606 59.41 -107.48 7.58
CA SER A 606 58.27 -108.27 7.03
C SER A 606 57.02 -107.39 6.91
N LEU A 607 56.66 -106.90 5.71
CA LEU A 607 55.81 -107.57 4.69
C LEU A 607 54.42 -107.92 5.26
N THR A 608 53.29 -107.47 4.72
CA THR A 608 52.98 -106.86 3.38
C THR A 608 51.71 -105.97 3.51
N SER A 609 51.45 -104.97 2.65
CA SER A 609 50.63 -105.07 1.40
C SER A 609 49.38 -105.96 1.53
N PRO A 610 48.17 -105.52 1.10
CA PRO A 610 47.87 -104.90 -0.22
C PRO A 610 47.53 -103.40 -0.12
N ALA A 611 47.43 -102.57 -1.18
CA ALA A 611 47.12 -102.75 -2.61
C ALA A 611 45.61 -102.89 -2.94
N ALA A 612 45.24 -102.56 -4.20
CA ALA A 612 43.90 -102.19 -4.66
C ALA A 612 43.40 -100.84 -4.06
N ALA A 613 42.45 -100.11 -4.66
CA ALA A 613 41.65 -100.36 -5.88
C ALA A 613 41.63 -99.09 -6.78
N VAL A 614 41.36 -99.13 -8.09
CA VAL A 614 40.01 -99.09 -8.74
C VAL A 614 39.12 -97.97 -8.16
N SER A 615 38.55 -97.01 -8.89
CA SER A 615 38.12 -96.93 -10.31
C SER A 615 38.33 -95.50 -10.85
N ASN A 616 38.56 -95.25 -12.15
CA ASN A 616 37.68 -95.31 -13.35
C ASN A 616 36.48 -94.33 -13.33
N HIS A 617 36.33 -93.58 -14.44
CA HIS A 617 35.23 -92.65 -14.81
C HIS A 617 35.07 -91.43 -13.89
N GLY A 618 34.83 -90.20 -14.38
CA GLY A 618 34.73 -89.62 -15.72
C GLY A 618 34.51 -88.09 -15.56
N GLU A 619 34.60 -87.23 -16.58
CA GLU A 619 34.88 -87.42 -18.00
C GLU A 619 35.53 -86.15 -18.61
N ARG A 620 35.73 -86.20 -19.93
CA ARG A 620 35.84 -85.11 -20.92
C ARG A 620 35.30 -83.71 -20.54
N SER A 621 35.75 -82.61 -21.15
CA SER A 621 36.54 -82.49 -22.40
C SER A 621 37.35 -81.19 -22.52
N LEU A 622 38.42 -81.26 -23.31
CA LEU A 622 39.01 -80.10 -23.97
C LEU A 622 38.23 -79.74 -25.25
N ALA A 623 38.36 -78.47 -25.65
CA ALA A 623 38.40 -77.98 -27.04
C ALA A 623 37.10 -77.78 -27.88
N ARG A 624 37.11 -76.61 -28.55
CA ARG A 624 36.78 -76.33 -29.97
C ARG A 624 35.33 -76.17 -30.47
N LEU A 625 35.15 -74.99 -31.08
CA LEU A 625 34.59 -74.72 -32.43
C LEU A 625 33.07 -74.91 -32.71
N ASN A 626 32.46 -73.78 -33.07
CA ASN A 626 31.65 -73.51 -34.27
C ASN A 626 30.47 -74.44 -34.65
N SER A 627 29.26 -73.85 -34.74
CA SER A 627 28.28 -73.94 -35.86
C SER A 627 26.91 -73.43 -35.34
N GLU A 628 26.07 -72.64 -36.00
CA GLU A 628 26.11 -71.71 -37.17
C GLU A 628 24.76 -70.96 -37.20
N LYS A 629 24.54 -70.10 -38.22
CA LYS A 629 23.29 -69.38 -38.56
C LYS A 629 22.94 -68.19 -37.64
N GLY A 630 22.89 -66.95 -38.12
CA GLY A 630 23.32 -66.44 -39.44
C GLY A 630 22.77 -65.06 -39.80
N ILE A 631 23.09 -64.63 -41.04
CA ILE A 631 22.43 -63.56 -41.82
C ILE A 631 22.75 -62.09 -41.44
N GLN A 632 23.71 -61.54 -42.19
CA GLN A 632 23.72 -60.22 -42.86
C GLN A 632 23.55 -58.89 -42.07
N ILE A 633 24.69 -58.20 -41.95
CA ILE A 633 24.85 -56.74 -42.17
C ILE A 633 24.54 -56.50 -43.69
N PRO A 634 23.90 -55.40 -44.20
CA PRO A 634 24.38 -54.02 -43.98
C PRO A 634 23.45 -52.77 -44.21
N SER A 635 23.97 -51.58 -43.83
CA SER A 635 23.84 -50.27 -44.55
C SER A 635 22.46 -49.53 -44.56
N LEU A 636 22.28 -48.24 -44.95
CA LEU A 636 23.16 -47.12 -45.37
C LEU A 636 22.42 -45.74 -45.34
N ARG A 637 23.10 -44.60 -45.03
CA ARG A 637 22.77 -43.17 -45.33
C ARG A 637 21.42 -42.59 -44.77
N GLY A 638 21.22 -41.28 -44.59
CA GLY A 638 22.04 -40.05 -44.73
C GLY A 638 21.33 -38.82 -44.07
N VAL A 639 22.02 -37.74 -43.66
CA VAL A 639 22.22 -36.46 -44.43
C VAL A 639 20.90 -35.65 -44.60
N SER A 640 20.73 -34.36 -44.21
CA SER A 640 21.65 -33.36 -43.62
C SER A 640 20.95 -32.10 -43.05
N LYS A 641 21.50 -31.56 -41.94
CA LYS A 641 21.76 -30.12 -41.60
C LYS A 641 20.60 -29.06 -41.50
N PRO A 642 20.85 -27.87 -40.87
CA PRO A 642 19.82 -27.01 -40.25
C PRO A 642 19.80 -25.55 -40.79
N THR A 643 19.11 -24.61 -40.11
CA THR A 643 19.69 -23.35 -39.54
C THR A 643 18.64 -22.45 -38.84
N THR A 644 19.10 -21.70 -37.84
CA THR A 644 18.48 -20.84 -36.79
C THR A 644 17.50 -19.70 -37.15
N PHE A 645 16.63 -19.35 -36.17
CA PHE A 645 16.39 -18.03 -35.49
C PHE A 645 16.96 -16.71 -36.09
N PRO A 646 16.43 -15.47 -35.81
CA PRO A 646 15.92 -15.04 -34.47
C PRO A 646 14.87 -13.89 -34.30
N THR A 647 14.37 -13.75 -33.06
CA THR A 647 14.01 -12.53 -32.26
C THR A 647 13.17 -11.33 -32.76
N SER A 648 12.13 -10.99 -31.97
CA SER A 648 11.98 -9.75 -31.12
C SER A 648 10.73 -8.86 -31.24
N ASP A 649 10.10 -8.68 -30.06
CA ASP A 649 9.53 -7.45 -29.47
C ASP A 649 8.08 -6.92 -29.72
N LYS A 650 7.72 -6.02 -28.79
CA LYS A 650 6.37 -5.56 -28.33
C LYS A 650 6.08 -4.11 -28.89
N PRO A 651 5.12 -3.25 -28.41
CA PRO A 651 4.14 -3.35 -27.29
C PRO A 651 2.75 -2.62 -27.39
N LYS A 652 1.89 -2.76 -26.35
CA LYS A 652 0.72 -1.88 -25.95
C LYS A 652 -0.47 -1.85 -26.97
N ARG A 653 -1.71 -1.33 -26.75
CA ARG A 653 -2.71 -0.99 -25.67
C ARG A 653 -4.04 -0.58 -26.41
N VAL A 654 -5.29 -0.43 -25.91
CA VAL A 654 -6.13 -0.61 -24.68
C VAL A 654 -7.62 -0.62 -25.20
N GLY A 655 -8.75 -0.91 -24.52
CA GLY A 655 -9.13 -1.25 -23.13
C GLY A 655 -10.46 -0.56 -22.71
N SER A 656 -11.22 -1.11 -21.73
CA SER A 656 -12.53 -0.64 -21.18
C SER A 656 -13.78 -0.81 -22.09
N SER A 657 -15.04 -0.94 -21.63
CA SER A 657 -15.66 -1.36 -20.34
C SER A 657 -17.19 -1.59 -20.52
N GLY A 658 -17.85 -2.47 -19.75
CA GLY A 658 -19.33 -2.63 -19.76
C GLY A 658 -19.89 -3.71 -18.79
N LEU A 659 -21.08 -3.44 -18.21
CA LEU A 659 -21.84 -4.23 -17.21
C LEU A 659 -23.30 -4.44 -17.75
N PRO A 660 -24.28 -5.23 -17.16
CA PRO A 660 -24.57 -5.31 -15.71
C PRO A 660 -25.37 -6.53 -15.09
N ILE A 661 -25.65 -6.40 -13.77
CA ILE A 661 -26.84 -6.89 -12.98
C ILE A 661 -26.85 -8.27 -12.27
N LEU A 662 -27.65 -8.32 -11.17
CA LEU A 662 -27.71 -9.26 -10.04
C LEU A 662 -28.91 -10.24 -10.10
N PRO A 663 -29.01 -11.22 -9.16
CA PRO A 663 -29.97 -11.04 -8.04
C PRO A 663 -29.47 -11.53 -6.64
N GLN A 664 -30.23 -11.23 -5.59
CA GLN A 664 -30.06 -11.68 -4.18
C GLN A 664 -31.45 -12.01 -3.58
N PRO A 665 -31.57 -12.78 -2.46
CA PRO A 665 -32.50 -12.35 -1.40
C PRO A 665 -32.14 -12.71 0.07
N HIS A 666 -31.81 -11.68 0.86
CA HIS A 666 -32.52 -11.23 2.09
C HIS A 666 -32.64 -12.01 3.45
N PRO A 667 -32.97 -11.30 4.58
CA PRO A 667 -32.68 -11.67 5.99
C PRO A 667 -33.95 -11.73 6.90
N PRO A 668 -33.89 -11.61 8.26
CA PRO A 668 -33.93 -10.28 8.97
C PRO A 668 -33.25 -10.32 10.40
N ARG A 669 -33.41 -9.46 11.45
CA ARG A 669 -34.05 -8.14 11.72
C ARG A 669 -33.47 -7.45 13.01
N GLY A 670 -33.06 -6.17 12.95
CA GLY A 670 -33.03 -5.17 14.08
C GLY A 670 -32.14 -5.40 15.34
N GLY A 671 -31.85 -4.39 16.20
CA GLY A 671 -32.02 -2.94 16.07
C GLY A 671 -31.83 -2.10 17.37
N ALA A 672 -31.09 -0.98 17.26
CA ALA A 672 -31.09 0.27 18.08
C ALA A 672 -30.71 0.32 19.60
N SER A 673 -29.67 1.14 19.88
CA SER A 673 -29.47 2.13 20.99
C SER A 673 -29.85 1.86 22.47
N SER A 674 -28.90 2.12 23.38
CA SER A 674 -29.11 2.99 24.58
C SER A 674 -27.76 3.43 25.21
N ALA A 675 -27.80 4.22 26.30
CA ALA A 675 -26.67 4.99 26.84
C ALA A 675 -26.19 4.58 28.25
N ASN A 676 -24.92 4.94 28.52
CA ASN A 676 -24.34 5.44 29.79
C ASN A 676 -24.21 4.59 31.08
N GLU A 677 -23.07 4.87 31.72
CA GLU A 677 -22.77 4.88 33.17
C GLU A 677 -22.81 3.58 34.02
N THR A 678 -21.60 3.03 34.20
CA THR A 678 -21.09 2.71 35.55
C THR A 678 -19.95 3.68 35.92
N ARG A 679 -20.30 4.85 36.46
CA ARG A 679 -19.36 5.74 37.17
C ARG A 679 -19.16 5.30 38.64
N GLN A 680 -18.21 5.97 39.31
CA GLN A 680 -18.07 6.10 40.78
C GLN A 680 -17.18 5.11 41.55
N ARG A 681 -15.86 5.29 41.41
CA ARG A 681 -14.79 5.23 42.44
C ARG A 681 -13.51 5.70 41.73
N LEU A 682 -13.01 6.94 41.85
CA LEU A 682 -12.93 7.82 43.02
C LEU A 682 -13.14 9.31 42.65
N ALA A 683 -14.36 9.82 42.78
CA ALA A 683 -14.62 11.27 42.75
C ALA A 683 -14.31 11.89 44.13
N ALA A 684 -13.05 11.81 44.58
CA ALA A 684 -12.63 12.16 45.95
C ALA A 684 -11.50 13.20 46.04
N ILE A 685 -10.92 13.66 44.93
CA ILE A 685 -10.00 14.82 44.88
C ILE A 685 -10.69 16.00 44.16
N LEU A 686 -11.95 16.26 44.54
CA LEU A 686 -12.62 17.53 44.27
C LEU A 686 -12.27 18.52 45.39
N ARG A 687 -11.29 19.40 45.17
CA ARG A 687 -11.27 20.81 45.65
C ARG A 687 -9.97 21.53 45.25
N ARG A 688 -10.12 22.79 44.81
CA ARG A 688 -9.08 23.73 44.32
C ARG A 688 -8.48 23.31 42.95
N ARG A 689 -8.59 24.12 41.88
CA ARG A 689 -9.32 25.39 41.67
C ARG A 689 -9.88 25.44 40.24
N ARG A 690 -11.06 26.05 40.08
CA ARG A 690 -11.43 26.73 38.82
C ARG A 690 -10.71 28.07 38.77
N SER A 691 -10.06 28.41 37.65
CA SER A 691 -9.92 29.79 37.14
C SER A 691 -9.10 29.80 35.83
N GLN A 692 -9.72 30.25 34.74
CA GLN A 692 -9.11 30.95 33.60
C GLN A 692 -7.79 30.40 33.03
N GLN A 693 -7.87 29.71 31.88
CA GLN A 693 -7.70 30.36 30.56
C GLN A 693 -8.43 29.54 29.49
#